data_AF-A0A1I0T218-F1
#
_entry.id   AF-A0A1I0T218-F1
#
_cell.length_a   1.000
_cell.length_b   1.000
_cell.length_c   1.000
_cell.angle_alpha   90.00
_cell.angle_beta   90.00
_cell.angle_gamma   90.00
#
_symmetry.space_group_name_H-M   'P 1'
#
loop_
_entity.id
_entity.type
_entity.pdbx_description
1 polymer ?
#
loop_
_entity_poly.entity_id
_entity_poly.type
_entity_poly.pdbx_seq_one_letter_code
_entity_poly.pdbx_strand_id
1 'polypeptide(L)'
;MQSFRTELENPIVEQDIIDLENKIKAFRDGTIHDEKFRSLRLARGVYGQRQPGVQMVRIKLPFGKVTFKQLLRIADIADEYGSGNLHLTTRQDIQIHYVSLDRTPELWAKLEQDDITLREACGNTVRNVTASPNAGIDAEEPFDVSPYAQAVFAYFLRNPICQEMGRKIKISFSSSDRDTAFSYIHDLGFIPKINEKGERGFKVLFAGGLGAQPFLANAVHEFLPEDQLIPFTESVLRVFDRYGERNNRNKARLKYLVQKLGLEEVLRLVAEERTANKVKTFKIDVNAVQQPLLPLEQEYPSVEILNEAHYKHWLATNVIEQKQAGFYGVYVKVQVGDIKTDKARAFVDAIRLYVADEIRITQNQGLLLKFVRKEALPSLYTALNKIGFTTAGFDSLADITTCPGTDTCNLGISNSMTLAEVLEEVIYTDFPEFIYEKNIKIKISGCMNSCGQHGLAEIGFHGSSVKAEGKVVPAVQVMLGGGTVGNGVGRVAERVIKVPSKRATSVLHYILNDFKANNLADENFHQYYDRKGKDHFYQLLKPLADLTNLKTEEFVDWGHVEEFVTAIGVGECAGVVIDLVATLLLEADEKFEWAKQNLDKGAYADSIYHTYSTFVSAAKSLLLDKGVNSSTQVGVIREFDSHYVETGEFNLPTNFSDLVLQINKNEPTAEFAKKYFEEANQFLNQIKEKRAVLVK
;
A
#
# COMPACT_ATOMS: atom_id res chain seq x y z
N MET A 1 32.78 -5.07 -5.17
CA MET A 1 33.65 -5.85 -4.26
C MET A 1 32.77 -6.90 -3.63
N GLN A 2 33.19 -8.16 -3.59
CA GLN A 2 32.41 -9.29 -3.04
C GLN A 2 32.41 -9.31 -1.49
N SER A 3 32.13 -8.19 -0.81
CA SER A 3 32.37 -8.07 0.65
C SER A 3 31.23 -8.55 1.56
N PHE A 4 30.10 -9.05 1.02
CA PHE A 4 28.90 -9.34 1.83
C PHE A 4 28.41 -10.80 1.81
N ARG A 5 29.17 -11.74 1.24
CA ARG A 5 28.78 -13.17 1.27
C ARG A 5 29.30 -13.87 2.51
N THR A 6 28.39 -14.22 3.42
CA THR A 6 28.44 -15.54 4.12
C THR A 6 27.11 -16.09 4.65
N GLU A 7 25.96 -15.39 4.65
CA GLU A 7 24.78 -15.91 5.40
C GLU A 7 23.40 -15.71 4.73
N LEU A 8 23.31 -15.54 3.41
CA LEU A 8 21.99 -15.54 2.73
C LEU A 8 21.67 -16.94 2.18
N GLU A 9 20.62 -17.57 2.71
CA GLU A 9 20.19 -18.91 2.31
C GLU A 9 19.43 -18.94 0.97
N ASN A 10 18.90 -17.80 0.51
CA ASN A 10 18.07 -17.71 -0.69
C ASN A 10 18.81 -17.11 -1.90
N PRO A 11 19.16 -17.90 -2.93
CA PRO A 11 19.91 -17.43 -4.10
C PRO A 11 19.19 -16.34 -4.92
N ILE A 12 17.85 -16.32 -4.90
CA ILE A 12 17.07 -15.32 -5.64
C ILE A 12 17.17 -13.95 -4.95
N VAL A 13 17.09 -13.93 -3.62
CA VAL A 13 17.24 -12.72 -2.81
C VAL A 13 18.64 -12.13 -2.99
N GLU A 14 19.65 -12.99 -2.96
CA GLU A 14 21.02 -12.58 -3.20
C GLU A 14 21.20 -11.92 -4.58
N GLN A 15 20.62 -12.52 -5.63
CA GLN A 15 20.66 -11.96 -6.98
C GLN A 15 19.96 -10.59 -7.05
N ASP A 16 18.83 -10.42 -6.36
CA ASP A 16 18.11 -9.14 -6.29
C ASP A 16 18.95 -8.01 -5.66
N ILE A 17 19.72 -8.34 -4.62
CA ILE A 17 20.61 -7.41 -3.88
C ILE A 17 21.81 -7.05 -4.75
N ILE A 18 22.45 -8.03 -5.38
CA ILE A 18 23.57 -7.80 -6.30
C ILE A 18 23.13 -6.95 -7.50
N ASP A 19 21.94 -7.21 -8.06
CA ASP A 19 21.40 -6.38 -9.13
C ASP A 19 21.19 -4.93 -8.65
N LEU A 20 20.66 -4.71 -7.44
CA LEU A 20 20.53 -3.37 -6.88
C LEU A 20 21.89 -2.66 -6.76
N GLU A 21 22.90 -3.32 -6.20
CA GLU A 21 24.25 -2.77 -6.05
C GLU A 21 24.84 -2.37 -7.42
N ASN A 22 24.77 -3.28 -8.40
CA ASN A 22 25.28 -3.02 -9.75
C ASN A 22 24.57 -1.84 -10.42
N LYS A 23 23.25 -1.71 -10.23
CA LYS A 23 22.45 -0.64 -10.84
C LYS A 23 22.66 0.70 -10.13
N ILE A 24 22.94 0.70 -8.83
CA ILE A 24 23.41 1.89 -8.10
C ILE A 24 24.75 2.34 -8.67
N LYS A 25 25.71 1.42 -8.85
CA LYS A 25 27.00 1.75 -9.46
C LYS A 25 26.84 2.32 -10.86
N ALA A 26 26.05 1.67 -11.71
CA ALA A 26 25.76 2.17 -13.05
C ALA A 26 25.15 3.58 -13.05
N PHE A 27 24.29 3.88 -12.07
CA PHE A 27 23.69 5.20 -11.89
C PHE A 27 24.72 6.25 -11.47
N ARG A 28 25.62 5.92 -10.54
CA ARG A 28 26.74 6.79 -10.15
C ARG A 28 27.70 7.06 -11.32
N ASP A 29 27.93 6.06 -12.15
CA ASP A 29 28.80 6.15 -13.33
C ASP A 29 28.11 6.83 -14.54
N GLY A 30 26.83 7.20 -14.44
CA GLY A 30 26.05 7.82 -15.51
C GLY A 30 25.74 6.89 -16.70
N THR A 31 25.83 5.57 -16.49
CA THR A 31 25.65 4.55 -17.55
C THR A 31 24.24 3.97 -17.62
N ILE A 32 23.38 4.28 -16.65
CA ILE A 32 21.95 3.94 -16.65
C ILE A 32 21.11 5.21 -16.57
N HIS A 33 20.01 5.23 -17.31
CA HIS A 33 19.07 6.34 -17.27
C HIS A 33 18.34 6.42 -15.91
N ASP A 34 18.18 7.63 -15.37
CA ASP A 34 17.57 7.93 -14.06
C ASP A 34 16.21 7.25 -13.86
N GLU A 35 15.31 7.30 -14.86
CA GLU A 35 14.02 6.62 -14.80
C GLU A 35 14.09 5.10 -14.70
N LYS A 36 14.99 4.46 -15.45
CA LYS A 36 15.17 3.00 -15.39
C LYS A 36 15.70 2.62 -14.00
N PHE A 37 16.67 3.36 -13.49
CA PHE A 37 17.19 3.17 -12.14
C PHE A 37 16.09 3.39 -11.08
N ARG A 38 15.30 4.46 -11.21
CA ARG A 38 14.18 4.77 -10.32
C ARG A 38 13.16 3.64 -10.28
N SER A 39 12.71 3.14 -11.43
CA SER A 39 11.77 2.01 -11.50
C SER A 39 12.31 0.78 -10.76
N LEU A 40 13.59 0.46 -11.00
CA LEU A 40 14.27 -0.70 -10.42
C LEU A 40 14.38 -0.64 -8.90
N ARG A 41 14.82 0.48 -8.34
CA ARG A 41 14.98 0.64 -6.89
C ARG A 41 13.63 0.77 -6.16
N LEU A 42 12.63 1.37 -6.81
CA LEU A 42 11.27 1.43 -6.28
C LEU A 42 10.66 0.03 -6.13
N ALA A 43 10.89 -0.86 -7.10
CA ALA A 43 10.47 -2.27 -7.00
C ALA A 43 11.19 -3.04 -5.88
N ARG A 44 12.21 -2.44 -5.24
CA ARG A 44 12.98 -2.95 -4.10
C ARG A 44 12.79 -2.12 -2.83
N GLY A 45 11.68 -1.36 -2.76
CA GLY A 45 11.31 -0.62 -1.56
C GLY A 45 12.14 0.64 -1.27
N VAL A 46 13.08 1.01 -2.15
CA VAL A 46 13.96 2.18 -1.98
C VAL A 46 13.37 3.38 -2.72
N TYR A 47 13.02 4.41 -1.96
CA TYR A 47 12.26 5.58 -2.40
C TYR A 47 12.98 6.87 -1.99
N GLY A 48 13.17 7.81 -2.90
CA GLY A 48 13.75 9.11 -2.59
C GLY A 48 12.78 9.98 -1.82
N GLN A 49 13.30 10.61 -0.77
CA GLN A 49 12.53 11.50 0.10
C GLN A 49 12.77 12.96 -0.26
N ARG A 50 12.18 13.88 0.51
CA ARG A 50 12.28 15.33 0.32
C ARG A 50 13.72 15.83 0.44
N GLN A 51 14.49 15.23 1.33
CA GLN A 51 15.89 15.58 1.57
C GLN A 51 16.80 14.92 0.51
N PRO A 52 17.73 15.67 -0.10
CA PRO A 52 18.61 15.15 -1.15
C PRO A 52 19.61 14.14 -0.59
N GLY A 53 20.03 13.18 -1.43
CA GLY A 53 21.09 12.20 -1.11
C GLY A 53 20.65 11.03 -0.21
N VAL A 54 19.45 11.07 0.36
CA VAL A 54 18.92 10.03 1.24
C VAL A 54 17.61 9.43 0.72
N GLN A 55 17.27 8.25 1.23
CA GLN A 55 16.14 7.44 0.80
C GLN A 55 15.29 7.04 2.01
N MET A 56 13.99 6.90 1.77
CA MET A 56 13.09 6.10 2.57
C MET A 56 13.12 4.66 2.06
N VAL A 57 13.32 3.72 2.97
CA VAL A 57 13.22 2.28 2.73
C VAL A 57 11.92 1.78 3.34
N ARG A 58 11.09 1.12 2.53
CA ARG A 58 9.84 0.49 3.00
C ARG A 58 10.00 -1.02 3.09
N ILE A 59 9.70 -1.55 4.26
CA ILE A 59 9.70 -2.97 4.58
C ILE A 59 8.30 -3.54 4.36
N LYS A 60 8.17 -4.61 3.57
CA LYS A 60 6.89 -5.23 3.24
C LYS A 60 6.55 -6.30 4.27
N LEU A 61 5.52 -6.06 5.08
CA LEU A 61 5.10 -6.96 6.17
C LEU A 61 3.69 -7.50 5.87
N PRO A 62 3.56 -8.70 5.28
CA PRO A 62 2.25 -9.20 4.86
C PRO A 62 1.30 -9.24 6.06
N PHE A 63 0.08 -8.71 5.86
CA PHE A 63 -0.99 -8.59 6.85
C PHE A 63 -0.52 -7.99 8.20
N GLY A 64 0.52 -7.15 8.15
CA GLY A 64 1.07 -6.42 9.29
C GLY A 64 1.77 -7.28 10.33
N LYS A 65 2.09 -8.55 10.03
CA LYS A 65 2.74 -9.47 10.98
C LYS A 65 4.20 -9.06 11.19
N VAL A 66 4.63 -8.95 12.45
CA VAL A 66 6.03 -8.80 12.83
C VAL A 66 6.30 -9.54 14.14
N THR A 67 7.38 -10.32 14.21
CA THR A 67 7.83 -10.95 15.47
C THR A 67 8.68 -9.99 16.30
N PHE A 68 8.92 -10.31 17.58
CA PHE A 68 9.81 -9.57 18.46
C PHE A 68 11.22 -9.49 17.85
N LYS A 69 11.75 -10.63 17.37
CA LYS A 69 13.06 -10.70 16.70
C LYS A 69 13.11 -9.77 15.49
N GLN A 70 12.09 -9.79 14.64
CA GLN A 70 12.02 -8.94 13.45
C GLN A 70 11.93 -7.45 13.83
N LEU A 71 11.12 -7.08 14.82
CA LEU A 71 11.01 -5.68 15.26
C LEU A 71 12.35 -5.16 15.82
N LEU A 72 13.06 -5.98 16.60
CA LEU A 72 14.40 -5.65 17.11
C LEU A 72 15.43 -5.53 15.96
N ARG A 73 15.42 -6.44 14.98
CA ARG A 73 16.26 -6.34 13.78
C ARG A 73 16.00 -5.03 13.03
N ILE A 74 14.75 -4.67 12.83
CA ILE A 74 14.39 -3.42 12.15
C ILE A 74 14.87 -2.21 12.95
N ALA A 75 14.84 -2.27 14.28
CA ALA A 75 15.37 -1.23 15.13
C ALA A 75 16.90 -1.09 15.00
N ASP A 76 17.64 -2.21 14.98
CA ASP A 76 19.10 -2.20 14.75
C ASP A 76 19.45 -1.60 13.39
N ILE A 77 18.69 -1.97 12.35
CA ILE A 77 18.86 -1.41 11.01
C ILE A 77 18.54 0.08 10.96
N ALA A 78 17.48 0.52 11.65
CA ALA A 78 17.12 1.93 11.70
C ALA A 78 18.18 2.78 12.42
N ASP A 79 18.85 2.25 13.45
CA ASP A 79 19.96 2.91 14.14
C ASP A 79 21.23 2.99 13.27
N GLU A 80 21.57 1.91 12.58
CA GLU A 80 22.83 1.84 11.83
C GLU A 80 22.77 2.57 10.47
N TYR A 81 21.62 2.53 9.80
CA TYR A 81 21.51 2.98 8.41
C TYR A 81 20.57 4.17 8.22
N GLY A 82 19.71 4.47 9.18
CA GLY A 82 18.66 5.48 9.07
C GLY A 82 18.70 6.51 10.20
N SER A 83 17.52 6.99 10.58
CA SER A 83 17.36 8.04 11.60
C SER A 83 16.98 7.54 12.99
N GLY A 84 17.12 6.24 13.30
CA GLY A 84 16.69 5.68 14.58
C GLY A 84 15.17 5.76 14.83
N ASN A 85 14.36 5.66 13.76
CA ASN A 85 12.90 5.80 13.82
C ASN A 85 12.20 4.75 12.94
N LEU A 86 11.22 4.06 13.50
CA LEU A 86 10.33 3.13 12.80
C LEU A 86 9.00 3.83 12.55
N HIS A 87 8.63 4.05 11.28
CA HIS A 87 7.34 4.65 10.94
C HIS A 87 6.34 3.59 10.46
N LEU A 88 5.28 3.39 11.23
CA LEU A 88 4.15 2.49 10.95
C LEU A 88 3.22 3.13 9.91
N THR A 89 2.88 2.37 8.87
CA THR A 89 2.10 2.92 7.74
C THR A 89 0.65 2.43 7.71
N THR A 90 -0.20 3.16 7.00
CA THR A 90 -1.60 2.77 6.72
C THR A 90 -1.75 1.51 5.84
N ARG A 91 -0.64 0.90 5.41
CA ARG A 91 -0.59 -0.40 4.74
C ARG A 91 0.12 -1.47 5.58
N GLN A 92 0.23 -1.25 6.89
CA GLN A 92 0.80 -2.21 7.83
C GLN A 92 2.29 -2.54 7.58
N ASP A 93 2.97 -1.70 6.80
CA ASP A 93 4.42 -1.74 6.58
C ASP A 93 5.16 -0.87 7.62
N ILE A 94 6.47 -1.06 7.74
CA ILE A 94 7.39 -0.16 8.44
C ILE A 94 8.26 0.60 7.43
N GLN A 95 8.49 1.89 7.67
CA GLN A 95 9.43 2.71 6.90
C GLN A 95 10.60 3.18 7.77
N ILE A 96 11.80 3.12 7.19
CA ILE A 96 13.02 3.72 7.72
C ILE A 96 13.39 4.87 6.79
N HIS A 97 13.69 6.04 7.37
CA HIS A 97 14.04 7.25 6.61
C HIS A 97 15.52 7.59 6.75
N TYR A 98 16.00 8.50 5.90
CA TYR A 98 17.37 9.01 5.91
C TYR A 98 18.46 7.98 5.57
N VAL A 99 18.09 6.94 4.81
CA VAL A 99 19.02 5.88 4.41
C VAL A 99 19.88 6.33 3.23
N SER A 100 21.20 6.17 3.34
CA SER A 100 22.10 6.38 2.19
C SER A 100 21.80 5.38 1.08
N LEU A 101 21.64 5.87 -0.15
CA LEU A 101 21.36 5.03 -1.32
C LEU A 101 22.40 3.92 -1.48
N ASP A 102 23.69 4.24 -1.30
CA ASP A 102 24.79 3.31 -1.52
C ASP A 102 24.85 2.19 -0.48
N ARG A 103 24.23 2.39 0.69
CA ARG A 103 24.15 1.37 1.77
C ARG A 103 22.88 0.53 1.71
N THR A 104 21.96 0.80 0.77
CA THR A 104 20.70 0.05 0.66
C THR A 104 20.89 -1.46 0.37
N PRO A 105 21.89 -1.92 -0.42
CA PRO A 105 22.12 -3.36 -0.61
C PRO A 105 22.53 -4.06 0.69
N GLU A 106 23.43 -3.45 1.47
CA GLU A 106 23.91 -3.98 2.75
C GLU A 106 22.78 -4.03 3.78
N LEU A 107 22.00 -2.95 3.90
CA LEU A 107 20.79 -2.89 4.73
C LEU A 107 19.83 -4.04 4.39
N TRP A 108 19.57 -4.25 3.09
CA TRP A 108 18.64 -5.28 2.64
C TRP A 108 19.16 -6.67 2.97
N ALA A 109 20.46 -6.93 2.77
CA ALA A 109 21.07 -8.20 3.13
C ALA A 109 20.90 -8.54 4.62
N LYS A 110 21.06 -7.56 5.52
CA LYS A 110 20.87 -7.76 6.97
C LYS A 110 19.42 -8.00 7.38
N LEU A 111 18.45 -7.37 6.69
CA LEU A 111 17.03 -7.61 6.93
C LEU A 111 16.61 -9.03 6.51
N GLU A 112 17.13 -9.52 5.38
CA GLU A 112 16.79 -10.85 4.85
C GLU A 112 17.33 -12.00 5.73
N GLN A 113 18.26 -11.74 6.67
CA GLN A 113 18.68 -12.72 7.69
C GLN A 113 17.55 -13.14 8.65
N ASP A 114 16.47 -12.35 8.74
CA ASP A 114 15.29 -12.61 9.57
C ASP A 114 14.00 -12.67 8.74
N ASP A 115 14.11 -13.06 7.46
CA ASP A 115 13.02 -13.18 6.49
C ASP A 115 12.24 -11.85 6.27
N ILE A 116 12.94 -10.71 6.39
CA ILE A 116 12.35 -9.39 6.20
C ILE A 116 12.69 -8.85 4.81
N THR A 117 11.68 -8.70 3.96
CA THR A 117 11.88 -8.28 2.57
C THR A 117 11.46 -6.84 2.27
N LEU A 118 12.19 -6.20 1.36
CA LEU A 118 11.86 -4.89 0.78
C LEU A 118 11.18 -5.03 -0.61
N ARG A 119 11.20 -6.25 -1.16
CA ARG A 119 10.81 -6.50 -2.54
C ARG A 119 9.34 -6.15 -2.75
N GLU A 120 9.07 -5.32 -3.76
CA GLU A 120 7.74 -4.85 -4.17
C GLU A 120 6.97 -4.04 -3.12
N ALA A 121 7.65 -3.51 -2.10
CA ALA A 121 7.02 -2.58 -1.14
C ALA A 121 6.60 -1.26 -1.82
N CYS A 122 7.32 -0.87 -2.87
CA CYS A 122 7.10 0.30 -3.72
C CYS A 122 7.04 -0.11 -5.21
N GLY A 123 6.99 0.86 -6.13
CA GLY A 123 6.97 0.59 -7.58
C GLY A 123 5.60 0.27 -8.17
N ASN A 124 5.57 -0.12 -9.44
CA ASN A 124 4.37 -0.54 -10.17
C ASN A 124 4.16 -2.06 -10.07
N THR A 125 4.02 -2.51 -8.82
CA THR A 125 3.97 -3.92 -8.43
C THR A 125 2.75 -4.18 -7.55
N VAL A 126 2.57 -5.43 -7.11
CA VAL A 126 1.65 -5.76 -6.01
C VAL A 126 2.29 -5.29 -4.70
N ARG A 127 1.65 -4.30 -4.06
CA ARG A 127 2.08 -3.75 -2.77
C ARG A 127 1.84 -4.74 -1.65
N ASN A 128 2.15 -4.34 -0.41
CA ASN A 128 1.82 -5.16 0.75
C ASN A 128 0.35 -5.64 0.71
N VAL A 129 0.13 -6.91 1.02
CA VAL A 129 -1.22 -7.49 1.15
C VAL A 129 -1.68 -7.23 2.57
N THR A 130 -2.67 -6.36 2.73
CA THR A 130 -3.15 -5.95 4.06
C THR A 130 -4.26 -6.87 4.55
N ALA A 131 -4.41 -7.01 5.87
CA ALA A 131 -5.57 -7.68 6.44
C ALA A 131 -6.05 -7.01 7.73
N SER A 132 -7.28 -7.29 8.14
CA SER A 132 -7.78 -6.90 9.46
C SER A 132 -6.78 -7.34 10.54
N PRO A 133 -6.32 -6.46 11.44
CA PRO A 133 -5.23 -6.78 12.37
C PRO A 133 -5.66 -7.89 13.36
N ASN A 134 -6.95 -7.93 13.70
CA ASN A 134 -7.55 -8.94 14.56
C ASN A 134 -7.88 -10.27 13.84
N ALA A 135 -7.50 -10.46 12.58
CA ALA A 135 -7.64 -11.76 11.92
C ALA A 135 -7.03 -12.89 12.76
N GLY A 136 -7.74 -14.00 12.90
CA GLY A 136 -7.40 -15.15 13.75
C GLY A 136 -7.93 -15.07 15.18
N ILE A 137 -8.30 -13.89 15.67
CA ILE A 137 -8.80 -13.66 17.04
C ILE A 137 -10.15 -12.95 17.09
N ASP A 138 -10.65 -12.47 15.94
CA ASP A 138 -11.91 -11.76 15.80
C ASP A 138 -13.10 -12.69 16.13
N ALA A 139 -13.98 -12.27 17.03
CA ALA A 139 -15.17 -13.02 17.41
C ALA A 139 -16.20 -13.13 16.27
N GLU A 140 -16.16 -12.21 15.31
CA GLU A 140 -17.11 -12.15 14.19
C GLU A 140 -16.56 -12.77 12.89
N GLU A 141 -15.31 -13.26 12.88
CA GLU A 141 -14.73 -13.81 11.64
C GLU A 141 -15.28 -15.21 11.31
N PRO A 142 -15.75 -15.45 10.07
CA PRO A 142 -16.12 -16.79 9.64
C PRO A 142 -14.95 -17.78 9.68
N PHE A 143 -13.75 -17.32 9.31
CA PHE A 143 -12.48 -18.05 9.39
C PHE A 143 -11.30 -17.07 9.34
N ASP A 144 -10.12 -17.51 9.81
CA ASP A 144 -8.90 -16.69 9.79
C ASP A 144 -8.41 -16.46 8.35
N VAL A 145 -8.31 -15.19 7.95
CA VAL A 145 -7.86 -14.78 6.62
C VAL A 145 -6.34 -14.67 6.48
N SER A 146 -5.58 -14.78 7.57
CA SER A 146 -4.12 -14.66 7.58
C SER A 146 -3.41 -15.63 6.60
N PRO A 147 -3.79 -16.94 6.52
CA PRO A 147 -3.19 -17.86 5.56
C PRO A 147 -3.40 -17.44 4.10
N TYR A 148 -4.56 -16.86 3.79
CA TYR A 148 -4.90 -16.41 2.45
C TYR A 148 -4.12 -15.15 2.06
N ALA A 149 -4.00 -14.20 2.98
CA ALA A 149 -3.17 -13.01 2.78
C ALA A 149 -1.69 -13.38 2.56
N GLN A 150 -1.16 -14.32 3.35
CA GLN A 150 0.20 -14.85 3.17
C GLN A 150 0.36 -15.57 1.83
N ALA A 151 -0.61 -16.41 1.43
CA ALA A 151 -0.54 -17.14 0.17
C ALA A 151 -0.55 -16.20 -1.05
N VAL A 152 -1.42 -15.18 -1.04
CA VAL A 152 -1.43 -14.14 -2.09
C VAL A 152 -0.11 -13.37 -2.12
N PHE A 153 0.41 -12.98 -0.95
CA PHE A 153 1.72 -12.34 -0.88
C PHE A 153 2.81 -13.21 -1.49
N ALA A 154 2.93 -14.47 -1.04
CA ALA A 154 3.99 -15.38 -1.47
C ALA A 154 3.89 -15.74 -2.96
N TYR A 155 2.68 -15.93 -3.50
CA TYR A 155 2.47 -16.31 -4.89
C TYR A 155 2.80 -15.18 -5.88
N PHE A 156 2.49 -13.93 -5.52
CA PHE A 156 2.71 -12.78 -6.40
C PHE A 156 4.06 -12.07 -6.17
N LEU A 157 4.75 -12.36 -5.07
CA LEU A 157 6.10 -11.87 -4.83
C LEU A 157 7.07 -12.42 -5.88
N ARG A 158 7.77 -11.53 -6.60
CA ARG A 158 8.69 -11.88 -7.70
C ARG A 158 8.01 -12.55 -8.89
N ASN A 159 6.69 -12.55 -8.94
CA ASN A 159 5.96 -13.06 -10.09
C ASN A 159 6.24 -12.17 -11.32
N PRO A 160 6.62 -12.72 -12.49
CA PRO A 160 6.97 -11.93 -13.68
C PRO A 160 5.90 -10.89 -14.09
N ILE A 161 4.62 -11.22 -13.93
CA ILE A 161 3.48 -10.35 -14.25
C ILE A 161 3.49 -9.09 -13.37
N CYS A 162 3.99 -9.21 -12.15
CA CYS A 162 3.89 -8.19 -11.12
C CYS A 162 5.07 -7.21 -11.09
N GLN A 163 6.01 -7.28 -12.04
CA GLN A 163 7.25 -6.51 -11.98
C GLN A 163 7.17 -5.12 -12.62
N GLU A 164 6.30 -4.94 -13.63
CA GLU A 164 6.27 -3.71 -14.44
C GLU A 164 4.85 -3.36 -14.94
N MET A 165 3.87 -3.43 -14.05
CA MET A 165 2.47 -3.11 -14.42
C MET A 165 2.29 -1.63 -14.73
N GLY A 166 1.12 -1.25 -15.28
CA GLY A 166 0.79 0.17 -15.52
C GLY A 166 0.85 1.03 -14.24
N ARG A 167 0.50 0.43 -13.10
CA ARG A 167 0.59 1.09 -11.79
C ARG A 167 0.66 0.09 -10.64
N LYS A 168 0.89 0.61 -9.42
CA LYS A 168 0.79 -0.18 -8.19
C LYS A 168 -0.59 -0.85 -8.06
N ILE A 169 -0.63 -2.09 -7.57
CA ILE A 169 -1.83 -2.83 -7.19
C ILE A 169 -1.84 -3.02 -5.67
N LYS A 170 -3.02 -2.85 -5.06
CA LYS A 170 -3.24 -2.99 -3.62
C LYS A 170 -4.31 -4.05 -3.38
N ILE A 171 -4.01 -5.01 -2.52
CA ILE A 171 -4.89 -6.11 -2.15
C ILE A 171 -5.18 -6.04 -0.65
N SER A 172 -6.38 -6.42 -0.22
CA SER A 172 -6.80 -6.46 1.18
C SER A 172 -7.70 -7.64 1.53
N PHE A 173 -7.65 -8.08 2.79
CA PHE A 173 -8.49 -9.12 3.38
C PHE A 173 -9.16 -8.63 4.67
N SER A 174 -10.48 -8.48 4.69
CA SER A 174 -11.21 -8.26 5.95
C SER A 174 -11.33 -9.56 6.74
N SER A 175 -11.40 -9.49 8.07
CA SER A 175 -11.77 -10.64 8.93
C SER A 175 -13.27 -10.93 8.89
N SER A 176 -14.12 -9.92 8.72
CA SER A 176 -15.58 -10.06 8.81
C SER A 176 -16.33 -9.02 7.97
N ASP A 177 -17.65 -9.04 8.08
CA ASP A 177 -18.56 -8.08 7.43
C ASP A 177 -18.44 -6.65 8.00
N ARG A 178 -17.66 -6.44 9.06
CA ARG A 178 -17.31 -5.08 9.50
C ARG A 178 -16.37 -4.35 8.53
N ASP A 179 -15.68 -5.09 7.68
CA ASP A 179 -14.73 -4.58 6.69
C ASP A 179 -13.65 -3.65 7.26
N THR A 180 -13.00 -4.08 8.33
CA THR A 180 -11.93 -3.31 9.01
C THR A 180 -10.62 -3.22 8.20
N ALA A 181 -10.54 -3.94 7.07
CA ALA A 181 -9.44 -3.85 6.11
C ALA A 181 -9.70 -2.86 4.95
N PHE A 182 -10.88 -2.23 4.91
CA PHE A 182 -11.30 -1.27 3.88
C PHE A 182 -11.26 -1.87 2.46
N SER A 183 -11.86 -3.04 2.28
CA SER A 183 -11.83 -3.80 1.03
C SER A 183 -12.28 -2.99 -0.18
N TYR A 184 -13.22 -2.05 0.03
CA TYR A 184 -13.82 -1.21 -0.99
C TYR A 184 -12.93 -0.08 -1.54
N ILE A 185 -11.72 0.15 -1.01
CA ILE A 185 -10.74 1.12 -1.58
C ILE A 185 -9.52 0.46 -2.23
N HIS A 186 -9.50 -0.87 -2.29
CA HIS A 186 -8.39 -1.64 -2.83
C HIS A 186 -8.65 -2.02 -4.29
N ASP A 187 -7.57 -2.29 -5.03
CA ASP A 187 -7.70 -2.79 -6.41
C ASP A 187 -8.37 -4.17 -6.39
N LEU A 188 -8.08 -4.98 -5.35
CA LEU A 188 -8.81 -6.18 -4.96
C LEU A 188 -9.05 -6.20 -3.44
N GLY A 189 -10.28 -6.48 -3.02
CA GLY A 189 -10.65 -6.65 -1.62
C GLY A 189 -11.42 -7.95 -1.41
N PHE A 190 -11.12 -8.66 -0.33
CA PHE A 190 -11.70 -9.96 -0.02
C PHE A 190 -12.34 -9.95 1.36
N ILE A 191 -13.58 -10.40 1.46
CA ILE A 191 -14.31 -10.55 2.73
C ILE A 191 -14.72 -12.01 2.86
N PRO A 192 -14.35 -12.72 3.94
CA PRO A 192 -14.61 -14.15 4.09
C PRO A 192 -16.11 -14.44 4.16
N LYS A 193 -16.54 -15.50 3.48
CA LYS A 193 -17.92 -15.98 3.45
C LYS A 193 -17.94 -17.50 3.60
N ILE A 194 -18.96 -18.00 4.27
CA ILE A 194 -19.31 -19.42 4.31
C ILE A 194 -20.65 -19.56 3.58
N ASN A 195 -20.72 -20.42 2.57
CA ASN A 195 -21.97 -20.65 1.85
C ASN A 195 -22.88 -21.64 2.61
N GLU A 196 -24.07 -21.91 2.08
CA GLU A 196 -25.06 -22.82 2.69
C GLU A 196 -24.56 -24.26 2.86
N LYS A 197 -23.53 -24.67 2.10
CA LYS A 197 -22.90 -26.00 2.18
C LYS A 197 -21.75 -26.07 3.19
N GLY A 198 -21.44 -24.97 3.88
CA GLY A 198 -20.30 -24.88 4.79
C GLY A 198 -18.95 -24.70 4.09
N GLU A 199 -18.93 -24.39 2.79
CA GLU A 199 -17.70 -24.18 2.02
C GLU A 199 -17.19 -22.75 2.20
N ARG A 200 -15.86 -22.60 2.23
CA ARG A 200 -15.20 -21.30 2.38
C ARG A 200 -15.03 -20.61 1.03
N GLY A 201 -15.26 -19.30 1.05
CA GLY A 201 -15.03 -18.44 -0.08
C GLY A 201 -14.97 -16.98 0.34
N PHE A 202 -15.01 -16.08 -0.64
CA PHE A 202 -14.89 -14.65 -0.41
C PHE A 202 -15.91 -13.87 -1.23
N LYS A 203 -16.51 -12.85 -0.61
CA LYS A 203 -17.02 -11.72 -1.38
C LYS A 203 -15.81 -10.93 -1.92
N VAL A 204 -15.87 -10.56 -3.20
CA VAL A 204 -14.76 -9.91 -3.92
C VAL A 204 -15.15 -8.52 -4.36
N LEU A 205 -14.37 -7.55 -3.90
CA LEU A 205 -14.46 -6.14 -4.26
C LEU A 205 -13.37 -5.83 -5.28
N PHE A 206 -13.71 -5.11 -6.34
CA PHE A 206 -12.86 -4.93 -7.51
C PHE A 206 -12.73 -3.47 -7.95
N ALA A 207 -11.50 -3.07 -8.24
CA ALA A 207 -11.13 -1.79 -8.86
C ALA A 207 -11.45 -0.53 -8.03
N GLY A 208 -11.30 -0.61 -6.71
CA GLY A 208 -11.32 0.56 -5.84
C GLY A 208 -10.01 1.36 -5.87
N GLY A 209 -10.04 2.55 -5.29
CA GLY A 209 -8.82 3.31 -5.07
C GLY A 209 -9.07 4.75 -4.64
N LEU A 210 -8.34 5.15 -3.61
CA LEU A 210 -8.18 6.56 -3.24
C LEU A 210 -7.25 7.29 -4.25
N GLY A 211 -6.75 8.45 -3.84
CA GLY A 211 -6.01 9.40 -4.66
C GLY A 211 -6.72 10.74 -4.68
N ALA A 212 -6.33 11.64 -5.59
CA ALA A 212 -6.98 12.95 -5.73
C ALA A 212 -8.49 12.84 -6.03
N GLN A 213 -8.87 11.79 -6.78
CA GLN A 213 -10.26 11.42 -7.05
C GLN A 213 -10.50 9.99 -6.55
N PRO A 214 -11.26 9.78 -5.48
CA PRO A 214 -11.57 8.46 -4.94
C PRO A 214 -12.62 7.73 -5.79
N PHE A 215 -12.46 6.41 -5.91
CA PHE A 215 -13.42 5.49 -6.52
C PHE A 215 -13.62 4.33 -5.54
N LEU A 216 -14.86 3.97 -5.27
CA LEU A 216 -15.20 2.78 -4.50
C LEU A 216 -15.15 1.56 -5.43
N ALA A 217 -14.75 0.42 -4.87
CA ALA A 217 -14.71 -0.85 -5.57
C ALA A 217 -16.12 -1.39 -5.84
N ASN A 218 -16.26 -2.18 -6.89
CA ASN A 218 -17.50 -2.87 -7.22
C ASN A 218 -17.48 -4.29 -6.66
N ALA A 219 -18.59 -4.76 -6.08
CA ALA A 219 -18.73 -6.18 -5.74
C ALA A 219 -18.90 -6.98 -7.04
N VAL A 220 -17.96 -7.88 -7.33
CA VAL A 220 -17.97 -8.70 -8.57
C VAL A 220 -18.24 -10.18 -8.30
N HIS A 221 -18.06 -10.61 -7.05
CA HIS A 221 -18.50 -11.91 -6.56
C HIS A 221 -19.06 -11.74 -5.16
N GLU A 222 -20.26 -12.26 -4.89
CA GLU A 222 -20.74 -12.41 -3.50
C GLU A 222 -20.10 -13.64 -2.83
N PHE A 223 -19.70 -14.63 -3.64
CA PHE A 223 -18.96 -15.81 -3.18
C PHE A 223 -18.05 -16.32 -4.30
N LEU A 224 -16.73 -16.16 -4.12
CA LEU A 224 -15.68 -16.79 -4.89
C LEU A 224 -15.09 -17.92 -4.04
N PRO A 225 -15.15 -19.20 -4.48
CA PRO A 225 -14.53 -20.31 -3.76
C PRO A 225 -13.05 -20.05 -3.46
N GLU A 226 -12.59 -20.46 -2.29
CA GLU A 226 -11.24 -20.12 -1.82
C GLU A 226 -10.11 -20.60 -2.74
N ASP A 227 -10.31 -21.72 -3.43
CA ASP A 227 -9.35 -22.30 -4.38
C ASP A 227 -9.28 -21.52 -5.71
N GLN A 228 -10.22 -20.60 -5.95
CA GLN A 228 -10.24 -19.70 -7.10
C GLN A 228 -9.59 -18.35 -6.82
N LEU A 229 -9.19 -18.08 -5.57
CA LEU A 229 -8.61 -16.80 -5.15
C LEU A 229 -7.36 -16.41 -5.97
N ILE A 230 -6.38 -17.32 -6.05
CA ILE A 230 -5.15 -17.09 -6.81
C ILE A 230 -5.39 -17.05 -8.32
N PRO A 231 -6.10 -18.02 -8.95
CA PRO A 231 -6.41 -17.95 -10.37
C PRO A 231 -7.12 -16.65 -10.78
N PHE A 232 -8.14 -16.22 -10.02
CA PHE A 232 -8.86 -14.98 -10.30
C PHE A 232 -7.93 -13.77 -10.22
N THR A 233 -7.11 -13.70 -9.16
CA THR A 233 -6.16 -12.59 -8.97
C THR A 233 -5.12 -12.56 -10.09
N GLU A 234 -4.57 -13.70 -10.51
CA GLU A 234 -3.61 -13.76 -11.62
C GLU A 234 -4.21 -13.25 -12.94
N SER A 235 -5.44 -13.68 -13.26
CA SER A 235 -6.16 -13.21 -14.45
C SER A 235 -6.38 -11.70 -14.42
N VAL A 236 -6.78 -11.13 -13.28
CA VAL A 236 -6.92 -9.68 -13.09
C VAL A 236 -5.60 -8.96 -13.34
N LEU A 237 -4.49 -9.46 -12.79
CA LEU A 237 -3.17 -8.85 -12.94
C LEU A 237 -2.69 -8.90 -14.39
N ARG A 238 -2.94 -10.00 -15.12
CA ARG A 238 -2.63 -10.11 -16.55
C ARG A 238 -3.41 -9.11 -17.40
N VAL A 239 -4.71 -8.94 -17.13
CA VAL A 239 -5.51 -7.91 -17.82
C VAL A 239 -5.00 -6.51 -17.50
N PHE A 240 -4.73 -6.22 -16.22
CA PHE A 240 -4.22 -4.91 -15.84
C PHE A 240 -2.83 -4.63 -16.42
N ASP A 241 -1.95 -5.63 -16.50
CA ASP A 241 -0.66 -5.50 -17.16
C ASP A 241 -0.84 -5.20 -18.65
N ARG A 242 -1.68 -5.96 -19.36
CA ARG A 242 -1.83 -5.80 -20.81
C ARG A 242 -2.53 -4.50 -21.23
N TYR A 243 -3.58 -4.13 -20.52
CA TYR A 243 -4.46 -3.00 -20.88
C TYR A 243 -4.21 -1.74 -20.06
N GLY A 244 -3.37 -1.81 -19.02
CA GLY A 244 -3.06 -0.69 -18.13
C GLY A 244 -2.32 0.45 -18.83
N GLU A 245 -2.77 1.67 -18.56
CA GLU A 245 -2.18 2.92 -19.03
C GLU A 245 -0.78 3.16 -18.41
N ARG A 246 0.22 3.49 -19.24
CA ARG A 246 1.63 3.66 -18.83
C ARG A 246 2.20 5.06 -19.05
N ASN A 247 1.56 5.88 -19.88
CA ASN A 247 2.04 7.22 -20.22
C ASN A 247 1.48 8.25 -19.23
N ASN A 248 0.16 8.27 -19.02
CA ASN A 248 -0.51 9.16 -18.07
C ASN A 248 -0.80 8.49 -16.74
N ARG A 249 0.01 8.85 -15.75
CA ARG A 249 0.06 8.12 -14.47
C ARG A 249 -1.01 8.52 -13.48
N ASN A 250 -1.65 9.68 -13.72
CA ASN A 250 -2.88 10.08 -13.04
C ASN A 250 -4.09 9.24 -13.49
N LYS A 251 -3.95 8.49 -14.59
CA LYS A 251 -4.99 7.62 -15.17
C LYS A 251 -4.56 6.14 -15.28
N ALA A 252 -3.45 5.76 -14.65
CA ALA A 252 -2.82 4.44 -14.79
C ALA A 252 -3.34 3.36 -13.81
N ARG A 253 -4.13 3.72 -12.80
CA ARG A 253 -4.65 2.76 -11.79
C ARG A 253 -5.77 1.89 -12.37
N LEU A 254 -5.96 0.67 -11.85
CA LEU A 254 -6.99 -0.28 -12.29
C LEU A 254 -8.39 0.33 -12.36
N LYS A 255 -8.76 1.17 -11.38
CA LYS A 255 -10.04 1.92 -11.39
C LYS A 255 -10.30 2.72 -12.67
N TYR A 256 -9.24 3.29 -13.29
CA TYR A 256 -9.37 4.05 -14.51
C TYR A 256 -9.44 3.16 -15.75
N LEU A 257 -8.80 1.98 -15.71
CA LEU A 257 -9.00 0.96 -16.73
C LEU A 257 -10.46 0.52 -16.79
N VAL A 258 -11.05 0.22 -15.62
CA VAL A 258 -12.48 -0.13 -15.50
C VAL A 258 -13.37 1.04 -15.93
N GLN A 259 -13.04 2.29 -15.55
CA GLN A 259 -13.77 3.46 -16.03
C GLN A 259 -13.73 3.59 -17.57
N LYS A 260 -12.59 3.25 -18.20
CA LYS A 260 -12.38 3.41 -19.64
C LYS A 260 -13.06 2.31 -20.47
N LEU A 261 -12.94 1.05 -20.05
CA LEU A 261 -13.44 -0.11 -20.81
C LEU A 261 -14.85 -0.54 -20.40
N GLY A 262 -15.26 -0.23 -19.17
CA GLY A 262 -16.47 -0.77 -18.54
C GLY A 262 -16.17 -2.03 -17.71
N LEU A 263 -16.93 -2.22 -16.63
CA LEU A 263 -16.75 -3.35 -15.71
C LEU A 263 -16.97 -4.69 -16.41
N GLU A 264 -18.04 -4.83 -17.18
CA GLU A 264 -18.39 -6.07 -17.88
C GLU A 264 -17.30 -6.49 -18.87
N GLU A 265 -16.76 -5.55 -19.65
CA GLU A 265 -15.70 -5.84 -20.60
C GLU A 265 -14.40 -6.27 -19.91
N VAL A 266 -14.04 -5.60 -18.81
CA VAL A 266 -12.86 -6.01 -18.02
C VAL A 266 -13.05 -7.41 -17.45
N LEU A 267 -14.23 -7.75 -16.92
CA LEU A 267 -14.50 -9.10 -16.39
C LEU A 267 -14.50 -10.17 -17.50
N ARG A 268 -14.98 -9.84 -18.71
CA ARG A 268 -14.88 -10.71 -19.89
C ARG A 268 -13.42 -11.00 -20.24
N LEU A 269 -12.56 -9.98 -20.26
CA LEU A 269 -11.11 -10.12 -20.48
C LEU A 269 -10.44 -10.94 -19.36
N VAL A 270 -10.87 -10.76 -18.11
CA VAL A 270 -10.36 -11.56 -16.96
C VAL A 270 -10.70 -13.04 -17.15
N ALA A 271 -11.92 -13.35 -17.61
CA ALA A 271 -12.31 -14.72 -17.90
C ALA A 271 -11.47 -15.35 -19.02
N GLU A 272 -11.12 -14.58 -20.08
CA GLU A 272 -10.24 -15.06 -21.16
C GLU A 272 -8.82 -15.40 -20.68
N GLU A 273 -8.27 -14.65 -19.73
CA GLU A 273 -6.93 -14.93 -19.20
C GLU A 273 -6.83 -16.25 -18.44
N ARG A 274 -7.96 -16.84 -18.05
CA ARG A 274 -7.97 -18.09 -17.27
C ARG A 274 -7.19 -19.20 -17.97
N THR A 275 -7.20 -19.27 -19.30
CA THR A 275 -6.42 -20.24 -20.09
C THR A 275 -4.92 -20.07 -19.91
N ALA A 276 -4.42 -18.84 -19.77
CA ALA A 276 -3.01 -18.53 -19.59
C ALA A 276 -2.48 -18.79 -18.18
N ASN A 277 -3.37 -18.84 -17.17
CA ASN A 277 -2.96 -18.92 -15.77
C ASN A 277 -2.08 -20.13 -15.50
N LYS A 278 -1.05 -19.94 -14.67
CA LYS A 278 -0.15 -21.00 -14.19
C LYS A 278 -0.91 -22.10 -13.44
N VAL A 279 -1.96 -21.74 -12.71
CA VAL A 279 -2.84 -22.65 -11.97
C VAL A 279 -4.31 -22.33 -12.26
N LYS A 280 -5.16 -23.36 -12.39
CA LYS A 280 -6.62 -23.21 -12.57
C LYS A 280 -7.38 -23.29 -11.25
N THR A 281 -6.80 -23.98 -10.29
CA THR A 281 -7.24 -24.03 -8.89
C THR A 281 -5.98 -23.96 -8.04
N PHE A 282 -6.06 -23.34 -6.87
CA PHE A 282 -4.95 -23.24 -5.94
C PHE A 282 -5.46 -23.43 -4.52
N LYS A 283 -5.29 -24.63 -3.98
CA LYS A 283 -5.68 -24.92 -2.60
C LYS A 283 -4.69 -24.23 -1.65
N ILE A 284 -5.19 -23.32 -0.84
CA ILE A 284 -4.39 -22.62 0.17
C ILE A 284 -4.27 -23.52 1.40
N ASP A 285 -3.05 -23.75 1.86
CA ASP A 285 -2.81 -24.41 3.13
C ASP A 285 -3.12 -23.43 4.27
N VAL A 286 -4.24 -23.68 4.95
CA VAL A 286 -4.71 -22.86 6.07
C VAL A 286 -3.81 -22.94 7.29
N ASN A 287 -2.86 -23.89 7.32
CA ASN A 287 -1.86 -24.01 8.38
C ASN A 287 -0.50 -23.41 8.02
N ALA A 288 -0.34 -22.86 6.79
CA ALA A 288 0.93 -22.30 6.33
C ALA A 288 1.41 -21.11 7.18
N VAL A 289 0.48 -20.37 7.78
CA VAL A 289 0.79 -19.35 8.79
C VAL A 289 0.74 -20.01 10.16
N GLN A 290 1.92 -20.31 10.71
CA GLN A 290 2.03 -20.83 12.06
C GLN A 290 1.42 -19.84 13.07
N GLN A 291 0.51 -20.35 13.89
CA GLN A 291 -0.01 -19.62 15.04
C GLN A 291 1.13 -19.45 16.06
N PRO A 292 1.24 -18.29 16.71
CA PRO A 292 2.31 -18.08 17.67
C PRO A 292 2.06 -18.95 18.91
N LEU A 293 3.15 -19.29 19.61
CA LEU A 293 3.03 -19.98 20.89
C LEU A 293 2.27 -19.11 21.88
N LEU A 294 1.30 -19.69 22.56
CA LEU A 294 0.57 -19.00 23.62
C LEU A 294 1.51 -18.71 24.79
N PRO A 295 1.39 -17.55 25.46
CA PRO A 295 2.12 -17.27 26.68
C PRO A 295 1.88 -18.36 27.73
N LEU A 296 2.98 -18.81 28.37
CA LEU A 296 2.94 -19.79 29.44
C LEU A 296 2.00 -19.32 30.55
N GLU A 297 1.27 -20.27 31.11
CA GLU A 297 0.50 -20.00 32.33
C GLU A 297 1.48 -19.82 33.48
N GLN A 298 1.41 -18.66 34.14
CA GLN A 298 2.28 -18.30 35.24
C GLN A 298 1.55 -17.35 36.18
N GLU A 299 2.01 -17.28 37.43
CA GLU A 299 1.55 -16.25 38.35
C GLU A 299 2.13 -14.89 37.94
N TYR A 300 1.25 -13.91 37.73
CA TYR A 300 1.66 -12.55 37.48
C TYR A 300 1.82 -11.82 38.81
N PRO A 301 2.90 -11.04 39.01
CA PRO A 301 3.10 -10.30 40.23
C PRO A 301 1.92 -9.35 40.47
N SER A 302 1.46 -9.26 41.73
CA SER A 302 0.51 -8.22 42.10
C SER A 302 1.17 -6.86 41.89
N VAL A 303 0.53 -6.01 41.10
CA VAL A 303 1.00 -4.65 40.79
C VAL A 303 0.02 -3.63 41.35
N GLU A 304 0.55 -2.57 41.94
CA GLU A 304 -0.24 -1.41 42.35
C GLU A 304 -0.49 -0.50 41.13
N ILE A 305 -1.76 -0.24 40.82
CA ILE A 305 -2.15 0.67 39.75
C ILE A 305 -2.21 2.09 40.32
N LEU A 306 -1.16 2.87 40.09
CA LEU A 306 -1.03 4.24 40.62
C LEU A 306 -2.14 5.20 40.16
N ASN A 307 -2.71 4.97 38.97
CA ASN A 307 -3.81 5.74 38.42
C ASN A 307 -4.93 4.81 37.91
N GLU A 308 -5.85 4.49 38.81
CA GLU A 308 -7.01 3.61 38.55
C GLU A 308 -7.93 4.15 37.45
N ALA A 309 -8.11 5.47 37.37
CA ALA A 309 -8.95 6.07 36.33
C ALA A 309 -8.35 5.85 34.94
N HIS A 310 -7.05 6.13 34.78
CA HIS A 310 -6.34 5.92 33.51
C HIS A 310 -6.35 4.45 33.09
N TYR A 311 -6.14 3.52 34.03
CA TYR A 311 -6.24 2.08 33.75
C TYR A 311 -7.63 1.67 33.26
N LYS A 312 -8.71 2.18 33.88
CA LYS A 312 -10.09 1.92 33.43
C LYS A 312 -10.37 2.46 32.04
N HIS A 313 -9.92 3.67 31.72
CA HIS A 313 -10.05 4.24 30.37
C HIS A 313 -9.30 3.41 29.35
N TRP A 314 -8.04 3.05 29.63
CA TRP A 314 -7.24 2.19 28.76
C TRP A 314 -7.89 0.82 28.55
N LEU A 315 -8.32 0.16 29.62
CA LEU A 315 -8.96 -1.16 29.56
C LEU A 315 -10.22 -1.12 28.67
N ALA A 316 -11.04 -0.08 28.80
CA ALA A 316 -12.29 0.06 28.05
C ALA A 316 -12.08 0.41 26.57
N THR A 317 -10.98 1.08 26.22
CA THR A 317 -10.76 1.61 24.87
C THR A 317 -9.77 0.80 24.04
N ASN A 318 -8.78 0.19 24.68
CA ASN A 318 -7.65 -0.48 24.02
C ASN A 318 -7.69 -2.01 24.12
N VAL A 319 -8.50 -2.59 25.02
CA VAL A 319 -8.55 -4.04 25.23
C VAL A 319 -9.84 -4.62 24.66
N ILE A 320 -9.73 -5.73 23.95
CA ILE A 320 -10.86 -6.52 23.43
C ILE A 320 -10.73 -7.96 23.86
N GLU A 321 -11.84 -8.62 24.12
CA GLU A 321 -11.85 -10.08 24.28
C GLU A 321 -11.67 -10.74 22.91
N GLN A 322 -10.83 -11.77 22.86
CA GLN A 322 -10.63 -12.57 21.65
C GLN A 322 -11.66 -13.70 21.60
N LYS A 323 -11.86 -14.30 20.42
CA LYS A 323 -12.70 -15.50 20.29
C LYS A 323 -12.17 -16.71 21.08
N GLN A 324 -10.87 -16.74 21.39
CA GLN A 324 -10.27 -17.73 22.29
C GLN A 324 -10.54 -17.35 23.74
N ALA A 325 -11.35 -18.16 24.43
CA ALA A 325 -11.78 -17.91 25.80
C ALA A 325 -10.60 -17.64 26.75
N GLY A 326 -10.76 -16.62 27.60
CA GLY A 326 -9.74 -16.22 28.60
C GLY A 326 -8.59 -15.38 28.04
N PHE A 327 -8.53 -15.15 26.73
CA PHE A 327 -7.53 -14.32 26.09
C PHE A 327 -8.09 -13.01 25.54
N TYR A 328 -7.25 -11.98 25.55
CA TYR A 328 -7.56 -10.62 25.16
C TYR A 328 -6.54 -10.12 24.12
N GLY A 329 -7.04 -9.32 23.19
CA GLY A 329 -6.24 -8.50 22.29
C GLY A 329 -6.03 -7.13 22.90
N VAL A 330 -4.81 -6.60 22.84
CA VAL A 330 -4.46 -5.30 23.40
C VAL A 330 -3.93 -4.42 22.28
N TYR A 331 -4.66 -3.35 21.97
CA TYR A 331 -4.23 -2.35 21.02
C TYR A 331 -3.35 -1.29 21.69
N VAL A 332 -2.31 -0.88 20.98
CA VAL A 332 -1.36 0.13 21.39
C VAL A 332 -1.42 1.27 20.39
N LYS A 333 -1.87 2.43 20.86
CA LYS A 333 -1.85 3.68 20.09
C LYS A 333 -0.40 4.13 19.94
N VAL A 334 -0.03 4.48 18.71
CA VAL A 334 1.28 5.03 18.37
C VAL A 334 1.02 6.37 17.67
N GLN A 335 1.27 7.47 18.37
CA GLN A 335 1.03 8.80 17.84
C GLN A 335 1.81 8.99 16.54
N VAL A 336 1.12 9.45 15.49
CA VAL A 336 1.62 9.63 14.10
C VAL A 336 2.30 8.40 13.46
N GLY A 337 2.25 7.23 14.10
CA GLY A 337 2.89 6.00 13.67
C GLY A 337 4.39 5.91 13.94
N ASP A 338 5.00 6.83 14.71
CA ASP A 338 6.45 6.84 14.93
C ASP A 338 6.86 6.15 16.24
N ILE A 339 7.84 5.25 16.15
CA ILE A 339 8.47 4.60 17.31
C ILE A 339 9.98 4.79 17.22
N LYS A 340 10.58 5.44 18.23
CA LYS A 340 12.04 5.51 18.35
C LYS A 340 12.62 4.13 18.68
N THR A 341 13.80 3.84 18.18
CA THR A 341 14.43 2.52 18.28
C THR A 341 14.71 2.08 19.73
N ASP A 342 15.07 3.00 20.62
CA ASP A 342 15.19 2.76 22.06
C ASP A 342 13.84 2.35 22.68
N LYS A 343 12.76 3.06 22.30
CA LYS A 343 11.38 2.74 22.71
C LYS A 343 10.89 1.42 22.12
N ALA A 344 11.27 1.07 20.90
CA ALA A 344 10.92 -0.22 20.30
C ALA A 344 11.52 -1.39 21.07
N ARG A 345 12.78 -1.27 21.53
CA ARG A 345 13.43 -2.28 22.37
C ARG A 345 12.77 -2.39 23.74
N ALA A 346 12.56 -1.25 24.39
CA ALA A 346 11.86 -1.19 25.67
C ALA A 346 10.43 -1.75 25.58
N PHE A 347 9.75 -1.55 24.44
CA PHE A 347 8.44 -2.11 24.15
C PHE A 347 8.47 -3.63 24.08
N VAL A 348 9.40 -4.23 23.34
CA VAL A 348 9.55 -5.70 23.28
C VAL A 348 9.83 -6.29 24.67
N ASP A 349 10.75 -5.67 25.42
CA ASP A 349 11.05 -6.10 26.80
C ASP A 349 9.84 -6.01 27.72
N ALA A 350 8.98 -4.99 27.55
CA ALA A 350 7.77 -4.79 28.34
C ALA A 350 6.67 -5.81 28.05
N ILE A 351 6.59 -6.35 26.82
CA ILE A 351 5.45 -7.21 26.40
C ILE A 351 5.77 -8.70 26.38
N ARG A 352 7.02 -9.10 26.19
CA ARG A 352 7.41 -10.50 25.83
C ARG A 352 6.98 -11.58 26.83
N LEU A 353 6.70 -11.21 28.08
CA LEU A 353 6.24 -12.12 29.13
C LEU A 353 4.71 -12.31 29.17
N TYR A 354 3.96 -11.44 28.48
CA TYR A 354 2.51 -11.33 28.62
C TYR A 354 1.74 -11.66 27.34
N VAL A 355 2.41 -11.60 26.19
CA VAL A 355 1.77 -11.65 24.86
C VAL A 355 2.50 -12.66 23.97
N ALA A 356 1.81 -13.19 22.97
CA ALA A 356 2.44 -14.10 22.01
C ALA A 356 3.46 -13.37 21.11
N ASP A 357 4.46 -14.08 20.58
CA ASP A 357 5.49 -13.53 19.68
C ASP A 357 4.93 -13.26 18.25
N GLU A 358 3.90 -12.41 18.21
CA GLU A 358 3.26 -11.93 16.99
C GLU A 358 2.60 -10.57 17.28
N ILE A 359 3.18 -9.51 16.73
CA ILE A 359 2.62 -8.15 16.75
C ILE A 359 1.95 -7.89 15.40
N ARG A 360 0.82 -7.18 15.43
CA ARG A 360 0.11 -6.72 14.23
C ARG A 360 0.16 -5.21 14.10
N ILE A 361 0.72 -4.72 13.01
CA ILE A 361 0.62 -3.30 12.65
C ILE A 361 -0.78 -3.05 12.09
N THR A 362 -1.44 -2.00 12.55
CA THR A 362 -2.81 -1.66 12.17
C THR A 362 -2.87 -0.61 11.07
N GLN A 363 -3.99 -0.52 10.35
CA GLN A 363 -4.19 0.44 9.25
C GLN A 363 -4.27 1.90 9.73
N ASN A 364 -4.57 2.13 11.01
CA ASN A 364 -4.48 3.42 11.71
C ASN A 364 -3.11 3.65 12.35
N GLN A 365 -2.07 2.90 11.95
CA GLN A 365 -0.67 3.12 12.32
C GLN A 365 -0.32 2.83 13.79
N GLY A 366 -1.08 1.99 14.47
CA GLY A 366 -0.74 1.46 15.79
C GLY A 366 -0.36 -0.01 15.75
N LEU A 367 -0.41 -0.65 16.91
CA LEU A 367 -0.07 -2.06 17.09
C LEU A 367 -1.21 -2.82 17.78
N LEU A 368 -1.30 -4.12 17.53
CA LEU A 368 -2.14 -5.06 18.26
C LEU A 368 -1.28 -6.22 18.77
N LEU A 369 -1.39 -6.46 20.08
CA LEU A 369 -0.82 -7.59 20.80
C LEU A 369 -1.90 -8.66 20.98
N LYS A 370 -1.57 -9.92 20.73
CA LYS A 370 -2.53 -11.03 20.79
C LYS A 370 -2.23 -11.96 21.97
N PHE A 371 -3.27 -12.69 22.38
CA PHE A 371 -3.18 -13.75 23.38
C PHE A 371 -2.71 -13.28 24.76
N VAL A 372 -3.19 -12.13 25.21
CA VAL A 372 -2.96 -11.65 26.58
C VAL A 372 -3.95 -12.32 27.53
N ARG A 373 -3.48 -12.93 28.61
CA ARG A 373 -4.39 -13.49 29.63
C ARG A 373 -5.04 -12.37 30.45
N LYS A 374 -6.26 -12.59 30.93
CA LYS A 374 -6.99 -11.61 31.74
C LYS A 374 -6.19 -11.13 32.96
N GLU A 375 -5.55 -12.07 33.64
CA GLU A 375 -4.79 -11.87 34.87
C GLU A 375 -3.49 -11.09 34.61
N ALA A 376 -3.00 -11.11 33.35
CA ALA A 376 -1.82 -10.39 32.92
C ALA A 376 -2.08 -8.90 32.67
N LEU A 377 -3.33 -8.49 32.42
CA LEU A 377 -3.67 -7.13 31.98
C LEU A 377 -3.15 -6.01 32.92
N PRO A 378 -3.27 -6.12 34.26
CA PRO A 378 -2.72 -5.09 35.16
C PRO A 378 -1.19 -4.99 35.07
N SER A 379 -0.50 -6.14 34.98
CA SER A 379 0.96 -6.20 34.88
C SER A 379 1.46 -5.66 33.54
N LEU A 380 0.80 -6.05 32.44
CA LEU A 380 1.09 -5.53 31.09
C LEU A 380 0.86 -4.03 31.01
N TYR A 381 -0.27 -3.53 31.52
CA TYR A 381 -0.53 -2.10 31.60
C TYR A 381 0.57 -1.38 32.37
N THR A 382 0.96 -1.87 33.55
CA THR A 382 2.03 -1.27 34.34
C THR A 382 3.36 -1.23 33.59
N ALA A 383 3.69 -2.30 32.85
CA ALA A 383 4.90 -2.36 32.03
C ALA A 383 4.87 -1.36 30.86
N LEU A 384 3.76 -1.31 30.11
CA LEU A 384 3.57 -0.36 29.02
C LEU A 384 3.49 1.10 29.50
N ASN A 385 2.90 1.34 30.67
CA ASN A 385 2.74 2.68 31.22
C ASN A 385 4.08 3.32 31.56
N LYS A 386 5.04 2.52 32.06
CA LYS A 386 6.43 2.98 32.33
C LYS A 386 7.13 3.53 31.10
N ILE A 387 6.75 3.07 29.90
CA ILE A 387 7.37 3.49 28.64
C ILE A 387 6.50 4.44 27.82
N GLY A 388 5.27 4.74 28.26
CA GLY A 388 4.35 5.69 27.64
C GLY A 388 3.42 5.10 26.58
N PHE A 389 3.16 3.79 26.57
CA PHE A 389 2.37 3.10 25.54
C PHE A 389 0.97 2.68 26.03
N THR A 390 0.37 3.47 26.92
CA THR A 390 -0.95 3.21 27.54
C THR A 390 -1.97 4.30 27.24
N THR A 391 -1.73 5.18 26.26
CA THR A 391 -2.69 6.20 25.84
C THR A 391 -4.03 5.54 25.47
N ALA A 392 -5.08 5.93 26.18
CA ALA A 392 -6.45 5.45 25.97
C ALA A 392 -7.06 6.03 24.69
N GLY A 393 -8.02 5.33 24.12
CA GLY A 393 -8.77 5.78 22.94
C GLY A 393 -8.25 5.25 21.62
N PHE A 394 -7.63 4.06 21.59
CA PHE A 394 -7.24 3.42 20.33
C PHE A 394 -8.42 3.28 19.36
N ASP A 395 -8.18 3.62 18.09
CA ASP A 395 -9.18 3.63 17.02
C ASP A 395 -10.44 4.45 17.38
N SER A 396 -10.32 5.46 18.25
CA SER A 396 -11.37 6.44 18.51
C SER A 396 -11.20 7.71 17.67
N LEU A 397 -12.07 8.69 17.86
CA LEU A 397 -11.91 10.04 17.32
C LEU A 397 -10.59 10.71 17.77
N ALA A 398 -10.05 10.31 18.93
CA ALA A 398 -8.76 10.74 19.46
C ALA A 398 -7.55 9.99 18.85
N ASP A 399 -7.79 9.08 17.89
CA ASP A 399 -6.76 8.31 17.21
C ASP A 399 -6.61 8.70 15.74
N ILE A 400 -5.83 9.75 15.51
CA ILE A 400 -5.78 10.43 14.22
C ILE A 400 -4.75 9.78 13.31
N THR A 401 -5.23 9.20 12.21
CA THR A 401 -4.35 8.64 11.17
C THR A 401 -3.78 9.77 10.31
N THR A 402 -2.48 9.71 9.99
CA THR A 402 -1.82 10.74 9.19
C THR A 402 -0.85 10.14 8.16
N CYS A 403 -0.36 10.97 7.25
CA CYS A 403 0.81 10.60 6.43
C CYS A 403 2.02 11.44 6.81
N PRO A 404 3.24 11.12 6.32
CA PRO A 404 4.45 11.86 6.65
C PRO A 404 4.54 13.32 6.17
N GLY A 405 3.47 13.91 5.61
CA GLY A 405 3.42 15.32 5.24
C GLY A 405 4.67 15.89 4.56
N THR A 406 5.02 17.12 4.91
CA THR A 406 6.28 17.77 4.53
C THR A 406 7.49 17.26 5.29
N ASP A 407 7.33 16.46 6.35
CA ASP A 407 8.43 15.91 7.16
C ASP A 407 9.42 15.12 6.30
N THR A 408 8.91 14.26 5.42
CA THR A 408 9.75 13.47 4.50
C THR A 408 9.23 13.36 3.06
N CYS A 409 7.95 13.69 2.79
CA CYS A 409 7.36 13.44 1.47
C CYS A 409 7.67 14.55 0.46
N ASN A 410 8.15 14.16 -0.72
CA ASN A 410 8.31 15.05 -1.88
C ASN A 410 6.99 15.70 -2.34
N LEU A 411 5.86 15.03 -2.12
CA LEU A 411 4.54 15.52 -2.54
C LEU A 411 3.79 16.28 -1.44
N GLY A 412 4.36 16.37 -0.22
CA GLY A 412 3.73 17.07 0.90
C GLY A 412 3.55 18.55 0.59
N ILE A 413 2.34 19.06 0.78
CA ILE A 413 2.01 20.49 0.69
C ILE A 413 2.10 21.11 2.09
N SER A 414 1.63 20.40 3.11
CA SER A 414 1.68 20.83 4.50
C SER A 414 2.14 19.72 5.45
N ASN A 415 2.54 20.10 6.67
CA ASN A 415 2.90 19.18 7.74
C ASN A 415 1.64 18.55 8.33
N SER A 416 1.41 17.28 8.02
CA SER A 416 0.24 16.54 8.50
C SER A 416 0.47 15.80 9.80
N MET A 417 1.73 15.53 10.19
CA MET A 417 2.03 14.86 11.46
C MET A 417 1.80 15.81 12.63
N THR A 418 2.40 17.00 12.58
CA THR A 418 2.21 18.02 13.63
C THR A 418 0.75 18.44 13.74
N LEU A 419 0.03 18.56 12.60
CA LEU A 419 -1.40 18.85 12.63
C LEU A 419 -2.20 17.73 13.34
N ALA A 420 -1.83 16.46 13.15
CA ALA A 420 -2.50 15.36 13.84
C ALA A 420 -2.29 15.43 15.35
N GLU A 421 -1.06 15.69 15.82
CA GLU A 421 -0.74 15.86 17.25
C GLU A 421 -1.58 16.98 17.88
N VAL A 422 -1.65 18.14 17.21
CA VAL A 422 -2.41 19.30 17.70
C VAL A 422 -3.91 19.01 17.75
N LEU A 423 -4.47 18.30 16.75
CA LEU A 423 -5.89 17.93 16.78
C LEU A 423 -6.18 16.84 17.80
N GLU A 424 -5.26 15.90 18.05
CA GLU A 424 -5.38 14.94 19.16
C GLU A 424 -5.44 15.65 20.51
N GLU A 425 -4.56 16.63 20.74
CA GLU A 425 -4.54 17.42 21.98
C GLU A 425 -5.87 18.12 22.25
N VAL A 426 -6.51 18.67 21.20
CA VAL A 426 -7.87 19.24 21.29
C VAL A 426 -8.87 18.20 21.78
N ILE A 427 -8.82 16.95 21.30
CA ILE A 427 -9.76 15.92 21.76
C ILE A 427 -9.51 15.55 23.22
N TYR A 428 -8.27 15.30 23.61
CA TYR A 428 -7.96 14.92 24.99
C TYR A 428 -8.25 16.04 26.00
N THR A 429 -8.12 17.30 25.59
CA THR A 429 -8.28 18.47 26.48
C THR A 429 -9.71 18.98 26.50
N ASP A 430 -10.30 19.20 25.32
CA ASP A 430 -11.56 19.93 25.17
C ASP A 430 -12.77 18.99 25.03
N PHE A 431 -12.55 17.75 24.58
CA PHE A 431 -13.61 16.75 24.37
C PHE A 431 -13.25 15.33 24.84
N PRO A 432 -12.87 15.15 26.12
CA PRO A 432 -12.38 13.86 26.63
C PRO A 432 -13.41 12.72 26.54
N GLU A 433 -14.71 13.00 26.36
CA GLU A 433 -15.72 11.97 26.10
C GLU A 433 -15.52 11.24 24.77
N PHE A 434 -14.91 11.88 23.77
CA PHE A 434 -14.74 11.30 22.44
C PHE A 434 -13.59 10.28 22.34
N ILE A 435 -12.83 10.04 23.41
CA ILE A 435 -11.87 8.91 23.46
C ILE A 435 -12.57 7.55 23.37
N TYR A 436 -13.89 7.51 23.58
CA TYR A 436 -14.73 6.31 23.45
C TYR A 436 -15.43 6.20 22.09
N GLU A 437 -15.44 7.28 21.29
CA GLU A 437 -16.17 7.34 20.04
C GLU A 437 -15.37 6.65 18.93
N LYS A 438 -15.75 5.42 18.57
CA LYS A 438 -15.06 4.59 17.57
C LYS A 438 -15.67 4.67 16.17
N ASN A 439 -16.79 5.38 15.98
CA ASN A 439 -17.48 5.47 14.69
C ASN A 439 -17.17 6.76 13.93
N ILE A 440 -16.49 7.72 14.55
CA ILE A 440 -16.06 8.96 13.90
C ILE A 440 -14.55 8.99 13.84
N LYS A 441 -13.99 8.92 12.63
CA LYS A 441 -12.53 8.95 12.41
C LYS A 441 -12.10 10.32 11.93
N ILE A 442 -10.95 10.76 12.45
CA ILE A 442 -10.21 11.88 11.86
C ILE A 442 -9.01 11.31 11.09
N LYS A 443 -8.90 11.69 9.82
CA LYS A 443 -7.78 11.27 8.98
C LYS A 443 -7.19 12.42 8.18
N ILE A 444 -5.86 12.51 8.17
CA ILE A 444 -5.13 13.67 7.65
C ILE A 444 -4.16 13.24 6.54
N SER A 445 -3.96 14.07 5.54
CA SER A 445 -2.83 13.90 4.61
C SER A 445 -2.22 15.23 4.22
N GLY A 446 -0.90 15.33 4.13
CA GLY A 446 -0.23 16.56 3.67
C GLY A 446 -0.52 16.96 2.21
N CYS A 447 -1.21 16.13 1.41
CA CYS A 447 -1.66 16.46 0.06
C CYS A 447 -2.91 15.64 -0.35
N MET A 448 -3.45 15.93 -1.54
CA MET A 448 -4.64 15.30 -2.11
C MET A 448 -4.50 13.79 -2.44
N ASN A 449 -3.31 13.19 -2.34
CA ASN A 449 -3.11 11.77 -2.69
C ASN A 449 -3.71 10.79 -1.68
N SER A 450 -4.15 11.28 -0.51
CA SER A 450 -4.87 10.50 0.50
C SER A 450 -4.11 9.28 1.05
N CYS A 451 -2.80 9.44 1.29
CA CYS A 451 -1.99 8.39 1.92
C CYS A 451 -2.43 8.08 3.36
N GLY A 452 -2.87 9.11 4.10
CA GLY A 452 -3.53 8.95 5.41
C GLY A 452 -5.03 8.69 5.31
N GLN A 453 -5.57 8.51 4.10
CA GLN A 453 -6.96 8.12 3.85
C GLN A 453 -8.04 9.15 4.26
N HIS A 454 -7.73 10.46 4.23
CA HIS A 454 -8.68 11.54 4.52
C HIS A 454 -9.99 11.52 3.71
N GLY A 455 -9.97 10.95 2.50
CA GLY A 455 -11.18 10.82 1.66
C GLY A 455 -12.16 9.76 2.17
N LEU A 456 -11.75 8.99 3.18
CA LEU A 456 -12.48 7.91 3.82
C LEU A 456 -12.57 8.13 5.34
N ALA A 457 -12.93 9.34 5.72
CA ALA A 457 -13.11 9.69 7.12
C ALA A 457 -14.38 10.50 7.27
N GLU A 458 -15.02 10.34 8.42
CA GLU A 458 -16.11 11.19 8.84
C GLU A 458 -15.64 12.65 8.89
N ILE A 459 -14.40 12.86 9.36
CA ILE A 459 -13.70 14.15 9.34
C ILE A 459 -12.32 13.98 8.68
N GLY A 460 -12.19 14.45 7.45
CA GLY A 460 -10.98 14.39 6.65
C GLY A 460 -10.31 15.75 6.49
N PHE A 461 -8.97 15.79 6.62
CA PHE A 461 -8.17 16.96 6.28
C PHE A 461 -7.13 16.63 5.22
N HIS A 462 -6.94 17.51 4.24
CA HIS A 462 -5.75 17.43 3.41
C HIS A 462 -5.06 18.77 3.17
N GLY A 463 -3.73 18.75 3.14
CA GLY A 463 -2.90 19.90 2.87
C GLY A 463 -3.24 20.58 1.55
N SER A 464 -3.27 21.91 1.57
CA SER A 464 -3.53 22.80 0.46
C SER A 464 -2.88 24.16 0.74
N SER A 465 -3.14 25.14 -0.12
CA SER A 465 -2.70 26.52 0.08
C SER A 465 -3.76 27.47 -0.48
N VAL A 466 -3.80 28.68 0.07
CA VAL A 466 -4.59 29.81 -0.44
C VAL A 466 -3.67 31.02 -0.66
N LYS A 467 -4.13 32.00 -1.45
CA LYS A 467 -3.40 33.25 -1.66
C LYS A 467 -4.10 34.38 -0.94
N ALA A 468 -3.37 35.15 -0.14
CA ALA A 468 -3.85 36.32 0.57
C ALA A 468 -2.74 37.36 0.63
N GLU A 469 -3.08 38.64 0.44
CA GLU A 469 -2.12 39.76 0.55
C GLU A 469 -0.84 39.59 -0.28
N GLY A 470 -0.93 38.97 -1.46
CA GLY A 470 0.22 38.68 -2.32
C GLY A 470 1.12 37.54 -1.84
N LYS A 471 0.83 36.94 -0.68
CA LYS A 471 1.54 35.82 -0.06
C LYS A 471 0.74 34.52 -0.18
N VAL A 472 1.42 33.41 0.11
CA VAL A 472 0.80 32.07 0.16
C VAL A 472 0.61 31.68 1.61
N VAL A 473 -0.61 31.25 1.93
CA VAL A 473 -0.99 30.82 3.29
C VAL A 473 -1.21 29.30 3.25
N PRO A 474 -0.62 28.52 4.17
CA PRO A 474 -0.88 27.10 4.31
C PRO A 474 -2.35 26.90 4.68
N ALA A 475 -3.00 25.97 4.01
CA ALA A 475 -4.42 25.71 4.20
C ALA A 475 -4.70 24.21 4.32
N VAL A 476 -5.84 23.87 4.89
CA VAL A 476 -6.39 22.52 4.85
C VAL A 476 -7.70 22.53 4.08
N GLN A 477 -7.88 21.56 3.20
CA GLN A 477 -9.19 21.20 2.68
C GLN A 477 -9.89 20.33 3.73
N VAL A 478 -11.02 20.81 4.22
CA VAL A 478 -11.94 20.07 5.08
C VAL A 478 -12.83 19.20 4.21
N MET A 479 -12.92 17.92 4.54
CA MET A 479 -13.78 16.94 3.90
C MET A 479 -14.63 16.22 4.96
N LEU A 480 -15.91 15.99 4.71
CA LEU A 480 -16.83 15.39 5.70
C LEU A 480 -17.70 14.28 5.09
N GLY A 481 -18.17 13.36 5.94
CA GLY A 481 -19.21 12.38 5.59
C GLY A 481 -18.72 11.10 4.87
N GLY A 482 -17.40 10.87 4.85
CA GLY A 482 -16.82 9.59 4.41
C GLY A 482 -16.81 8.55 5.54
N GLY A 483 -16.40 7.32 5.23
CA GLY A 483 -16.26 6.26 6.24
C GLY A 483 -16.55 4.86 5.74
N THR A 484 -16.53 3.89 6.66
CA THR A 484 -16.90 2.49 6.39
C THR A 484 -18.35 2.27 6.78
N VAL A 485 -19.14 1.65 5.90
CA VAL A 485 -20.49 1.18 6.22
C VAL A 485 -20.46 -0.29 6.62
N GLY A 486 -19.63 -1.10 5.94
CA GLY A 486 -19.46 -2.53 6.20
C GLY A 486 -19.75 -3.38 4.96
N ASN A 487 -19.33 -4.64 5.00
CA ASN A 487 -19.56 -5.68 4.00
C ASN A 487 -19.19 -5.24 2.56
N GLY A 488 -18.08 -4.51 2.43
CA GLY A 488 -17.57 -4.00 1.16
C GLY A 488 -18.22 -2.69 0.72
N VAL A 489 -18.98 -2.03 1.58
CA VAL A 489 -19.59 -0.71 1.33
C VAL A 489 -18.85 0.36 2.13
N GLY A 490 -18.48 1.43 1.44
CA GLY A 490 -17.86 2.63 2.02
C GLY A 490 -18.48 3.91 1.49
N ARG A 491 -18.12 5.03 2.11
CA ARG A 491 -18.56 6.39 1.75
C ARG A 491 -17.36 7.26 1.46
N VAL A 492 -17.45 8.04 0.38
CA VAL A 492 -16.45 9.05 0.05
C VAL A 492 -16.82 10.36 0.72
N ALA A 493 -15.86 10.97 1.43
CA ALA A 493 -16.05 12.28 2.03
C ALA A 493 -16.20 13.39 0.97
N GLU A 494 -17.09 14.34 1.21
CA GLU A 494 -17.29 15.50 0.35
C GLU A 494 -16.35 16.64 0.71
N ARG A 495 -15.85 17.36 -0.30
CA ARG A 495 -15.07 18.59 -0.08
C ARG A 495 -15.99 19.72 0.36
N VAL A 496 -15.86 20.17 1.61
CA VAL A 496 -16.71 21.21 2.21
C VAL A 496 -16.11 22.59 2.00
N ILE A 497 -14.96 22.88 2.61
CA ILE A 497 -14.34 24.21 2.57
C ILE A 497 -12.81 24.13 2.72
N LYS A 498 -12.10 25.18 2.31
CA LYS A 498 -10.68 25.37 2.65
C LYS A 498 -10.55 26.44 3.72
N VAL A 499 -9.71 26.19 4.71
CA VAL A 499 -9.38 27.16 5.77
C VAL A 499 -7.87 27.22 5.97
N PRO A 500 -7.31 28.35 6.46
CA PRO A 500 -5.92 28.39 6.95
C PRO A 500 -5.62 27.24 7.90
N SER A 501 -4.46 26.61 7.77
CA SER A 501 -4.13 25.38 8.51
C SER A 501 -4.14 25.58 10.02
N LYS A 502 -3.77 26.77 10.51
CA LYS A 502 -3.82 27.16 11.92
C LYS A 502 -5.23 27.21 12.50
N ARG A 503 -6.27 27.32 11.66
CA ARG A 503 -7.68 27.33 12.07
C ARG A 503 -8.31 25.94 12.10
N ALA A 504 -7.55 24.88 11.82
CA ALA A 504 -8.07 23.51 11.83
C ALA A 504 -8.59 23.08 13.22
N THR A 505 -7.98 23.56 14.31
CA THR A 505 -8.47 23.35 15.68
C THR A 505 -9.87 23.96 15.86
N SER A 506 -10.08 25.18 15.36
CA SER A 506 -11.40 25.83 15.35
C SER A 506 -12.42 25.07 14.49
N VAL A 507 -12.01 24.53 13.33
CA VAL A 507 -12.89 23.67 12.52
C VAL A 507 -13.39 22.49 13.33
N LEU A 508 -12.48 21.81 14.03
CA LEU A 508 -12.82 20.65 14.85
C LEU A 508 -13.80 21.04 15.98
N HIS A 509 -13.53 22.15 16.68
CA HIS A 509 -14.45 22.68 17.69
C HIS A 509 -15.85 22.96 17.14
N TYR A 510 -15.94 23.60 15.97
CA TYR A 510 -17.23 23.94 15.37
C TYR A 510 -18.02 22.66 15.00
N ILE A 511 -17.37 21.68 14.38
CA ILE A 511 -18.01 20.42 13.98
C ILE A 511 -18.47 19.63 15.20
N LEU A 512 -17.61 19.46 16.21
CA LEU A 512 -17.93 18.63 17.37
C LEU A 512 -18.98 19.26 18.28
N ASN A 513 -18.93 20.58 18.48
CA ASN A 513 -19.97 21.27 19.23
C ASN A 513 -21.32 21.28 18.49
N ASP A 514 -21.31 21.46 17.17
CA ASP A 514 -22.52 21.36 16.36
C ASP A 514 -23.12 19.95 16.42
N PHE A 515 -22.28 18.91 16.27
CA PHE A 515 -22.70 17.52 16.43
C PHE A 515 -23.29 17.27 17.82
N LYS A 516 -22.58 17.63 18.89
CA LYS A 516 -23.03 17.44 20.27
C LYS A 516 -24.36 18.15 20.57
N ALA A 517 -24.56 19.35 20.03
CA ALA A 517 -25.75 20.15 20.27
C ALA A 517 -26.97 19.70 19.46
N ASN A 518 -26.75 19.04 18.30
CA ASN A 518 -27.82 18.78 17.33
C ASN A 518 -28.01 17.30 16.97
N ASN A 519 -27.17 16.39 17.45
CA ASN A 519 -27.29 14.96 17.18
C ASN A 519 -28.56 14.41 17.85
N LEU A 520 -29.30 13.59 17.12
CA LEU A 520 -30.46 12.89 17.66
C LEU A 520 -30.01 11.63 18.42
N ALA A 521 -30.89 11.08 19.26
CA ALA A 521 -30.63 9.81 19.91
C ALA A 521 -30.41 8.71 18.85
N ASP A 522 -29.37 7.89 19.06
CA ASP A 522 -28.94 6.79 18.18
C ASP A 522 -28.56 7.19 16.74
N GLU A 523 -28.46 8.49 16.45
CA GLU A 523 -27.99 8.99 15.16
C GLU A 523 -26.46 8.91 15.09
N ASN A 524 -25.94 8.21 14.07
CA ASN A 524 -24.51 8.18 13.79
C ASN A 524 -24.10 9.39 12.93
N PHE A 525 -22.78 9.65 12.82
CA PHE A 525 -22.29 10.82 12.10
C PHE A 525 -22.65 10.84 10.61
N HIS A 526 -22.78 9.67 9.96
CA HIS A 526 -23.21 9.59 8.56
C HIS A 526 -24.65 10.09 8.41
N GLN A 527 -25.56 9.63 9.28
CA GLN A 527 -26.95 10.05 9.30
C GLN A 527 -27.07 11.55 9.66
N TYR A 528 -26.29 12.00 10.64
CA TYR A 528 -26.22 13.42 11.01
C TYR A 528 -25.79 14.29 9.82
N TYR A 529 -24.73 13.88 9.12
CA TYR A 529 -24.23 14.58 7.95
C TYR A 529 -25.27 14.60 6.81
N ASP A 530 -25.93 13.48 6.55
CA ASP A 530 -26.96 13.37 5.50
C ASP A 530 -28.19 14.26 5.81
N ARG A 531 -28.59 14.34 7.09
CA ARG A 531 -29.72 15.17 7.53
C ARG A 531 -29.42 16.66 7.46
N LYS A 532 -28.22 17.08 7.88
CA LYS A 532 -27.81 18.49 7.87
C LYS A 532 -27.41 18.96 6.47
N GLY A 533 -26.80 18.07 5.70
CA GLY A 533 -26.29 18.32 4.35
C GLY A 533 -25.02 19.17 4.33
N LYS A 534 -24.32 19.12 3.20
CA LYS A 534 -23.06 19.82 2.97
C LYS A 534 -23.13 21.34 3.19
N ASP A 535 -24.23 21.98 2.78
CA ASP A 535 -24.36 23.45 2.87
C ASP A 535 -24.38 23.93 4.33
N HIS A 536 -25.02 23.18 5.24
CA HIS A 536 -25.00 23.48 6.68
C HIS A 536 -23.56 23.59 7.20
N PHE A 537 -22.73 22.58 6.93
CA PHE A 537 -21.31 22.60 7.34
C PHE A 537 -20.49 23.65 6.61
N TYR A 538 -20.80 23.92 5.34
CA TYR A 538 -20.14 25.00 4.61
C TYR A 538 -20.41 26.35 5.28
N GLN A 539 -21.68 26.67 5.60
CA GLN A 539 -22.02 27.93 6.29
C GLN A 539 -21.43 27.99 7.69
N LEU A 540 -21.47 26.87 8.44
CA LEU A 540 -20.88 26.75 9.78
C LEU A 540 -19.39 27.11 9.78
N LEU A 541 -18.65 26.64 8.77
CA LEU A 541 -17.19 26.81 8.69
C LEU A 541 -16.76 28.04 7.88
N LYS A 542 -17.67 28.66 7.13
CA LYS A 542 -17.39 29.82 6.27
C LYS A 542 -16.65 30.97 6.97
N PRO A 543 -16.98 31.35 8.23
CA PRO A 543 -16.25 32.41 8.93
C PRO A 543 -14.76 32.11 9.10
N LEU A 544 -14.37 30.83 9.23
CA LEU A 544 -12.97 30.43 9.39
C LEU A 544 -12.17 30.55 8.10
N ALA A 545 -12.83 30.63 6.94
CA ALA A 545 -12.20 30.79 5.63
C ALA A 545 -11.93 32.27 5.27
N ASP A 546 -12.33 33.22 6.11
CA ASP A 546 -12.07 34.65 5.89
C ASP A 546 -10.56 34.95 5.95
N LEU A 547 -10.02 35.52 4.88
CA LEU A 547 -8.60 35.84 4.74
C LEU A 547 -8.28 37.31 5.05
N THR A 548 -9.28 38.13 5.41
CA THR A 548 -9.10 39.56 5.69
C THR A 548 -8.59 39.85 7.11
N ASN A 549 -8.59 38.84 7.98
CA ASN A 549 -8.20 38.94 9.39
C ASN A 549 -7.07 37.96 9.75
N LEU A 550 -6.20 37.64 8.78
CA LEU A 550 -5.09 36.71 8.99
C LEU A 550 -4.10 37.25 10.01
N LYS A 551 -3.65 36.37 10.91
CA LYS A 551 -2.55 36.67 11.83
C LYS A 551 -1.21 36.26 11.24
N THR A 552 -0.11 36.84 11.74
CA THR A 552 1.24 36.57 11.23
C THR A 552 1.61 35.09 11.34
N GLU A 553 1.22 34.41 12.41
CA GLU A 553 1.45 32.98 12.60
C GLU A 553 0.72 32.09 11.59
N GLU A 554 -0.32 32.60 10.91
CA GLU A 554 -1.07 31.84 9.90
C GLU A 554 -0.32 31.71 8.57
N PHE A 555 0.73 32.51 8.36
CA PHE A 555 1.63 32.39 7.21
C PHE A 555 2.71 31.34 7.42
N VAL A 556 2.72 30.65 8.56
CA VAL A 556 3.68 29.61 8.92
C VAL A 556 2.92 28.29 9.07
N ASP A 557 3.45 27.21 8.50
CA ASP A 557 2.82 25.90 8.63
C ASP A 557 3.04 25.28 10.01
N TRP A 558 2.28 24.24 10.35
CA TRP A 558 2.51 23.49 11.59
C TRP A 558 3.91 22.86 11.61
N GLY A 559 4.60 22.92 12.76
CA GLY A 559 5.94 22.35 12.93
C GLY A 559 7.09 23.15 12.31
N HIS A 560 6.81 24.32 11.72
CA HIS A 560 7.80 25.20 11.10
C HIS A 560 7.85 26.58 11.75
N VAL A 561 8.95 27.30 11.52
CA VAL A 561 9.13 28.71 11.95
C VAL A 561 9.28 29.68 10.78
N GLU A 562 9.52 29.14 9.59
CA GLU A 562 9.75 29.89 8.35
C GLU A 562 8.42 30.24 7.66
N GLU A 563 8.41 31.34 6.90
CA GLU A 563 7.24 31.70 6.09
C GLU A 563 6.95 30.61 5.04
N PHE A 564 5.66 30.26 4.91
CA PHE A 564 5.24 29.15 4.08
C PHE A 564 5.47 29.42 2.59
N VAL A 565 6.16 28.48 1.95
CA VAL A 565 6.33 28.45 0.50
C VAL A 565 5.86 27.09 0.00
N THR A 566 4.95 27.09 -0.97
CA THR A 566 4.52 25.86 -1.63
C THR A 566 5.69 25.25 -2.41
N ALA A 567 6.28 24.20 -1.86
CA ALA A 567 7.36 23.43 -2.48
C ALA A 567 6.93 21.97 -2.64
N ILE A 568 6.26 21.68 -3.75
CA ILE A 568 5.84 20.33 -4.15
C ILE A 568 6.88 19.78 -5.13
N GLY A 569 7.63 18.78 -4.68
CA GLY A 569 8.53 18.01 -5.52
C GLY A 569 7.81 17.00 -6.41
N VAL A 570 8.57 16.20 -7.15
CA VAL A 570 8.03 15.12 -7.98
C VAL A 570 7.97 13.84 -7.15
N GLY A 571 6.79 13.24 -7.01
CA GLY A 571 6.70 11.92 -6.40
C GLY A 571 7.39 10.87 -7.26
N GLU A 572 8.17 9.97 -6.68
CA GLU A 572 8.88 8.93 -7.45
C GLU A 572 8.02 7.73 -7.78
N CYS A 573 7.15 7.38 -6.83
CA CYS A 573 5.97 6.58 -7.14
C CYS A 573 5.21 7.29 -8.24
N ALA A 574 5.44 8.57 -8.54
CA ALA A 574 4.95 9.33 -9.67
C ALA A 574 6.01 9.60 -10.82
N GLY A 575 6.95 8.67 -11.12
CA GLY A 575 7.72 8.64 -12.38
C GLY A 575 7.24 7.91 -13.66
N VAL A 576 7.38 8.55 -14.84
CA VAL A 576 6.97 8.08 -16.18
C VAL A 576 7.91 6.98 -16.72
N VAL A 577 7.35 5.96 -17.40
CA VAL A 577 8.16 4.99 -18.15
C VAL A 577 8.74 5.71 -19.35
N ILE A 578 10.06 5.76 -19.46
CA ILE A 578 10.71 6.36 -20.63
C ILE A 578 10.88 5.32 -21.72
N ASP A 579 10.34 5.67 -22.86
CA ASP A 579 10.34 4.90 -24.08
C ASP A 579 11.49 5.37 -24.99
N LEU A 580 12.72 5.06 -24.59
CA LEU A 580 13.88 5.23 -25.47
C LEU A 580 14.11 3.94 -26.25
N VAL A 581 14.19 4.05 -27.58
CA VAL A 581 14.36 2.92 -28.51
C VAL A 581 15.51 1.99 -28.08
N ALA A 582 16.68 2.56 -27.80
CA ALA A 582 17.85 1.78 -27.38
C ALA A 582 17.65 1.08 -26.02
N THR A 583 16.88 1.68 -25.11
CA THR A 583 16.57 1.09 -23.81
C THR A 583 15.60 -0.08 -23.95
N LEU A 584 14.59 0.05 -24.81
CA LEU A 584 13.58 -0.99 -25.04
C LEU A 584 14.14 -2.23 -25.70
N LEU A 585 15.14 -2.10 -26.59
CA LEU A 585 15.81 -3.26 -27.18
C LEU A 585 16.70 -3.99 -26.16
N LEU A 586 17.42 -3.25 -25.33
CA LEU A 586 18.16 -3.86 -24.22
C LEU A 586 17.21 -4.59 -23.26
N GLU A 587 16.05 -4.00 -22.97
CA GLU A 587 15.01 -4.65 -22.16
C GLU A 587 14.43 -5.89 -22.83
N ALA A 588 14.22 -5.86 -24.15
CA ALA A 588 13.77 -7.03 -24.89
C ALA A 588 14.81 -8.16 -24.79
N ASP A 589 16.10 -7.86 -24.90
CA ASP A 589 17.18 -8.84 -24.70
C ASP A 589 17.25 -9.37 -23.26
N GLU A 590 17.16 -8.50 -22.25
CA GLU A 590 17.10 -8.88 -20.84
C GLU A 590 15.90 -9.83 -20.59
N LYS A 591 14.71 -9.48 -21.10
CA LYS A 591 13.49 -10.29 -20.98
C LYS A 591 13.60 -11.61 -21.73
N PHE A 592 14.23 -11.64 -22.89
CA PHE A 592 14.43 -12.86 -23.67
C PHE A 592 15.37 -13.85 -22.97
N GLU A 593 16.44 -13.35 -22.36
CA GLU A 593 17.36 -14.17 -21.56
C GLU A 593 16.66 -14.73 -20.31
N TRP A 594 15.82 -13.94 -19.63
CA TRP A 594 14.98 -14.47 -18.54
C TRP A 594 13.99 -15.53 -19.01
N ALA A 595 13.42 -15.38 -20.21
CA ALA A 595 12.55 -16.40 -20.78
C ALA A 595 13.32 -17.71 -20.95
N LYS A 596 14.51 -17.66 -21.55
CA LYS A 596 15.39 -18.81 -21.73
C LYS A 596 15.74 -19.52 -20.41
N GLN A 597 16.17 -18.74 -19.41
CA GLN A 597 16.51 -19.30 -18.09
C GLN A 597 15.34 -19.99 -17.41
N ASN A 598 14.11 -19.46 -17.56
CA ASN A 598 12.92 -20.09 -17.02
C ASN A 598 12.51 -21.33 -17.83
N LEU A 599 12.67 -21.31 -19.15
CA LEU A 599 12.45 -22.47 -20.01
C LEU A 599 13.37 -23.63 -19.61
N ASP A 600 14.66 -23.35 -19.44
CA ASP A 600 15.68 -24.33 -19.05
C ASP A 600 15.41 -24.93 -17.65
N LYS A 601 14.79 -24.15 -16.75
CA LYS A 601 14.37 -24.58 -15.40
C LYS A 601 13.00 -25.28 -15.37
N GLY A 602 12.29 -25.38 -16.49
CA GLY A 602 10.94 -25.93 -16.56
C GLY A 602 9.84 -25.01 -16.00
N ALA A 603 10.15 -23.73 -15.74
CA ALA A 603 9.18 -22.72 -15.31
C ALA A 603 8.41 -22.15 -16.51
N TYR A 604 7.63 -23.00 -17.18
CA TYR A 604 7.03 -22.71 -18.48
C TYR A 604 6.12 -21.46 -18.50
N ALA A 605 5.26 -21.29 -17.49
CA ALA A 605 4.37 -20.12 -17.40
C ALA A 605 5.17 -18.80 -17.30
N ASP A 606 6.28 -18.82 -16.55
CA ASP A 606 7.13 -17.66 -16.33
C ASP A 606 7.96 -17.36 -17.60
N SER A 607 8.48 -18.41 -18.25
CA SER A 607 9.11 -18.32 -19.57
C SER A 607 8.18 -17.67 -20.60
N ILE A 608 6.95 -18.16 -20.73
CA ILE A 608 5.96 -17.66 -21.69
C ILE A 608 5.68 -16.17 -21.47
N TYR A 609 5.55 -15.73 -20.22
CA TYR A 609 5.31 -14.32 -19.93
C TYR A 609 6.52 -13.44 -20.30
N HIS A 610 7.74 -13.88 -20.01
CA HIS A 610 8.95 -13.17 -20.42
C HIS A 610 9.11 -13.13 -21.95
N THR A 611 8.75 -14.21 -22.65
CA THR A 611 8.66 -14.26 -24.11
C THR A 611 7.66 -13.23 -24.64
N TYR A 612 6.46 -13.16 -24.07
CA TYR A 612 5.46 -12.13 -24.40
C TYR A 612 6.00 -10.71 -24.20
N SER A 613 6.66 -10.47 -23.07
CA SER A 613 7.23 -9.16 -22.76
C SER A 613 8.35 -8.78 -23.74
N THR A 614 9.09 -9.77 -24.27
CA THR A 614 10.10 -9.58 -25.32
C THR A 614 9.45 -9.06 -26.60
N PHE A 615 8.37 -9.69 -27.07
CA PHE A 615 7.63 -9.22 -28.25
C PHE A 615 7.18 -7.77 -28.10
N VAL A 616 6.55 -7.44 -26.97
CA VAL A 616 6.02 -6.09 -26.72
C VAL A 616 7.13 -5.04 -26.68
N SER A 617 8.21 -5.27 -25.92
CA SER A 617 9.33 -4.32 -25.83
C SER A 617 10.04 -4.14 -27.18
N ALA A 618 10.26 -5.23 -27.92
CA ALA A 618 10.89 -5.17 -29.24
C ALA A 618 10.01 -4.43 -30.27
N ALA A 619 8.71 -4.72 -30.33
CA ALA A 619 7.77 -4.03 -31.22
C ALA A 619 7.65 -2.54 -30.89
N LYS A 620 7.55 -2.20 -29.60
CA LYS A 620 7.49 -0.81 -29.14
C LYS A 620 8.72 -0.01 -29.58
N SER A 621 9.91 -0.63 -29.54
CA SER A 621 11.14 0.02 -29.96
C SER A 621 11.09 0.53 -31.41
N LEU A 622 10.57 -0.29 -32.35
CA LEU A 622 10.44 0.12 -33.75
C LEU A 622 9.32 1.14 -33.95
N LEU A 623 8.17 0.99 -33.29
CA LEU A 623 7.07 1.95 -33.39
C LEU A 623 7.51 3.36 -33.00
N LEU A 624 8.36 3.49 -31.98
CA LEU A 624 8.91 4.77 -31.56
C LEU A 624 9.87 5.37 -32.59
N ASP A 625 10.62 4.57 -33.35
CA ASP A 625 11.41 5.06 -34.49
C ASP A 625 10.51 5.72 -35.56
N LYS A 626 9.24 5.29 -35.68
CA LYS A 626 8.20 5.92 -36.52
C LYS A 626 7.42 7.05 -35.83
N GLY A 627 7.77 7.41 -34.60
CA GLY A 627 7.02 8.39 -33.81
C GLY A 627 5.65 7.91 -33.35
N VAL A 628 5.37 6.60 -33.43
CA VAL A 628 4.13 5.99 -32.95
C VAL A 628 4.31 5.60 -31.49
N ASN A 629 3.52 6.22 -30.61
CA ASN A 629 3.55 5.93 -29.17
C ASN A 629 2.19 5.38 -28.71
N SER A 630 2.23 4.23 -28.03
CA SER A 630 1.05 3.63 -27.43
C SER A 630 1.23 3.46 -25.92
N SER A 631 0.19 3.81 -25.17
CA SER A 631 0.23 3.82 -23.70
C SER A 631 -0.09 2.48 -23.04
N THR A 632 -0.40 1.45 -23.81
CA THR A 632 -0.80 0.11 -23.33
C THR A 632 -0.08 -0.96 -24.14
N GLN A 633 0.14 -2.15 -23.57
CA GLN A 633 0.78 -3.24 -24.31
C GLN A 633 -0.12 -3.73 -25.47
N VAL A 634 -1.43 -3.83 -25.25
CA VAL A 634 -2.38 -4.18 -26.33
C VAL A 634 -2.36 -3.15 -27.47
N GLY A 635 -2.20 -1.88 -27.13
CA GLY A 635 -2.07 -0.82 -28.12
C GLY A 635 -0.78 -0.97 -28.92
N VAL A 636 0.36 -1.25 -28.28
CA VAL A 636 1.63 -1.55 -29.00
C VAL A 636 1.43 -2.69 -29.99
N ILE A 637 0.75 -3.77 -29.58
CA ILE A 637 0.49 -4.92 -30.43
C ILE A 637 -0.31 -4.51 -31.68
N ARG A 638 -1.43 -3.79 -31.48
CA ARG A 638 -2.28 -3.32 -32.58
C ARG A 638 -1.56 -2.34 -33.51
N GLU A 639 -0.85 -1.36 -32.95
CA GLU A 639 -0.13 -0.38 -33.76
C GLU A 639 0.98 -1.03 -34.59
N PHE A 640 1.63 -2.10 -34.10
CA PHE A 640 2.65 -2.82 -34.88
C PHE A 640 2.05 -3.50 -36.11
N ASP A 641 0.87 -4.09 -36.00
CA ASP A 641 0.15 -4.63 -37.16
C ASP A 641 -0.11 -3.55 -38.21
N SER A 642 -0.75 -2.45 -37.80
CA SER A 642 -1.13 -1.37 -38.72
C SER A 642 0.05 -0.64 -39.36
N HIS A 643 1.20 -0.55 -38.68
CA HIS A 643 2.35 0.23 -39.16
C HIS A 643 3.48 -0.60 -39.78
N TYR A 644 3.52 -1.91 -39.57
CA TYR A 644 4.61 -2.77 -40.06
C TYR A 644 4.13 -3.99 -40.83
N VAL A 645 3.10 -4.70 -40.35
CA VAL A 645 2.64 -5.94 -40.98
C VAL A 645 1.73 -5.63 -42.17
N GLU A 646 0.69 -4.81 -41.98
CA GLU A 646 -0.27 -4.45 -43.03
C GLU A 646 0.36 -3.63 -44.16
N THR A 647 1.43 -2.88 -43.86
CA THR A 647 2.21 -2.12 -44.84
C THR A 647 3.20 -2.97 -45.63
N GLY A 648 3.40 -4.24 -45.25
CA GLY A 648 4.40 -5.14 -45.84
C GLY A 648 5.84 -4.80 -45.49
N GLU A 649 6.06 -3.86 -44.56
CA GLU A 649 7.41 -3.50 -44.10
C GLU A 649 8.03 -4.56 -43.18
N PHE A 650 7.22 -5.43 -42.59
CA PHE A 650 7.65 -6.51 -41.72
C PHE A 650 6.84 -7.77 -42.02
N ASN A 651 7.50 -8.80 -42.54
CA ASN A 651 6.83 -10.02 -43.00
C ASN A 651 6.76 -11.05 -41.89
N LEU A 652 5.54 -11.37 -41.46
CA LEU A 652 5.24 -12.43 -40.50
C LEU A 652 4.34 -13.50 -41.14
N PRO A 653 4.41 -14.77 -40.69
CA PRO A 653 3.51 -15.82 -41.16
C PRO A 653 2.02 -15.56 -40.86
N THR A 654 1.74 -14.81 -39.80
CA THR A 654 0.41 -14.35 -39.37
C THR A 654 0.50 -12.86 -39.03
N ASN A 655 -0.61 -12.20 -38.70
CA ASN A 655 -0.51 -10.88 -38.07
C ASN A 655 0.20 -10.99 -36.69
N PHE A 656 0.77 -9.87 -36.23
CA PHE A 656 1.51 -9.77 -34.98
C PHE A 656 0.60 -9.95 -33.77
N SER A 657 -0.64 -9.46 -33.82
CA SER A 657 -1.63 -9.68 -32.77
C SER A 657 -1.86 -11.17 -32.49
N ASP A 658 -2.09 -11.97 -33.52
CA ASP A 658 -2.31 -13.42 -33.44
C ASP A 658 -1.06 -14.10 -32.90
N LEU A 659 0.12 -13.72 -33.40
CA LEU A 659 1.40 -14.25 -32.92
C LEU A 659 1.58 -14.03 -31.41
N VAL A 660 1.42 -12.78 -30.96
CA VAL A 660 1.69 -12.39 -29.58
C VAL A 660 0.59 -12.85 -28.62
N LEU A 661 -0.68 -12.77 -29.01
CA LEU A 661 -1.82 -13.12 -28.15
C LEU A 661 -2.05 -14.62 -28.03
N GLN A 662 -1.25 -15.48 -28.68
CA GLN A 662 -1.19 -16.91 -28.35
C GLN A 662 -1.04 -17.16 -26.83
N ILE A 663 -0.39 -16.25 -26.09
CA ILE A 663 -0.22 -16.33 -24.63
C ILE A 663 -1.53 -16.54 -23.86
N ASN A 664 -2.66 -15.98 -24.33
CA ASN A 664 -3.95 -16.14 -23.66
C ASN A 664 -4.90 -17.13 -24.34
N LYS A 665 -4.43 -17.80 -25.39
CA LYS A 665 -5.18 -18.84 -26.10
C LYS A 665 -4.65 -20.25 -25.84
N ASN A 666 -3.50 -20.39 -25.21
CA ASN A 666 -2.85 -21.66 -24.92
C ASN A 666 -2.62 -21.84 -23.42
N GLU A 667 -2.67 -23.09 -22.97
CA GLU A 667 -2.19 -23.45 -21.64
C GLU A 667 -0.66 -23.36 -21.57
N PRO A 668 -0.08 -23.06 -20.39
CA PRO A 668 1.36 -22.90 -20.23
C PRO A 668 2.09 -24.26 -20.18
N THR A 669 2.05 -25.00 -21.28
CA THR A 669 2.72 -26.30 -21.44
C THR A 669 4.18 -26.12 -21.87
N ALA A 670 4.98 -27.17 -21.70
CA ALA A 670 6.37 -27.20 -22.17
C ALA A 670 6.48 -27.00 -23.69
N GLU A 671 5.58 -27.64 -24.44
CA GLU A 671 5.52 -27.55 -25.90
C GLU A 671 5.22 -26.12 -26.36
N PHE A 672 4.19 -25.49 -25.77
CA PHE A 672 3.85 -24.12 -26.09
C PHE A 672 4.97 -23.15 -25.71
N ALA A 673 5.55 -23.29 -24.52
CA ALA A 673 6.66 -22.44 -24.07
C ALA A 673 7.86 -22.48 -25.03
N LYS A 674 8.25 -23.69 -25.48
CA LYS A 674 9.35 -23.85 -26.44
C LYS A 674 9.02 -23.23 -27.79
N LYS A 675 7.84 -23.55 -28.35
CA LYS A 675 7.39 -22.99 -29.64
C LYS A 675 7.35 -21.46 -29.60
N TYR A 676 6.72 -20.89 -28.58
CA TYR A 676 6.55 -19.46 -28.43
C TYR A 676 7.89 -18.74 -28.23
N PHE A 677 8.83 -19.34 -27.49
CA PHE A 677 10.20 -18.83 -27.34
C PHE A 677 10.96 -18.80 -28.67
N GLU A 678 10.87 -19.85 -29.48
CA GLU A 678 11.49 -19.91 -30.81
C GLU A 678 10.91 -18.85 -31.76
N GLU A 679 9.59 -18.64 -31.74
CA GLU A 679 8.92 -17.56 -32.48
C GLU A 679 9.43 -16.17 -32.06
N ALA A 680 9.59 -15.92 -30.77
CA ALA A 680 10.14 -14.66 -30.26
C ALA A 680 11.60 -14.45 -30.64
N ASN A 681 12.41 -15.51 -30.65
CA ASN A 681 13.80 -15.44 -31.10
C ASN A 681 13.89 -14.99 -32.56
N GLN A 682 13.06 -15.59 -33.44
CA GLN A 682 12.99 -15.20 -34.84
C GLN A 682 12.57 -13.74 -35.00
N PHE A 683 11.51 -13.32 -34.31
CA PHE A 683 11.03 -11.94 -34.33
C PHE A 683 12.10 -10.95 -33.85
N LEU A 684 12.73 -11.20 -32.71
CA LEU A 684 13.75 -10.32 -32.13
C LEU A 684 14.96 -10.17 -33.05
N ASN A 685 15.40 -11.25 -33.71
CA ASN A 685 16.49 -11.19 -34.67
C ASN A 685 16.12 -10.35 -35.91
N GLN A 686 14.90 -10.51 -36.44
CA GLN A 686 14.42 -9.68 -37.56
C GLN A 686 14.34 -8.19 -37.20
N ILE A 687 13.89 -7.85 -35.97
CA ILE A 687 13.88 -6.47 -35.47
C ILE A 687 15.31 -5.89 -35.45
N LYS A 688 16.29 -6.66 -34.93
CA LYS A 688 17.69 -6.25 -34.87
C LYS A 688 18.28 -6.03 -36.26
N GLU A 689 18.02 -6.93 -37.21
CA GLU A 689 18.45 -6.80 -38.60
C GLU A 689 17.88 -5.55 -39.26
N LYS A 690 16.57 -5.31 -39.13
CA LYS A 690 15.91 -4.13 -39.70
C LYS A 690 16.47 -2.83 -39.12
N ARG A 691 16.75 -2.79 -37.82
CA ARG A 691 17.35 -1.61 -37.18
C ARG A 691 18.81 -1.38 -37.58
N ALA A 692 19.59 -2.44 -37.79
CA ALA A 692 20.96 -2.30 -38.29
C ALA A 692 21.03 -1.63 -39.67
N VAL A 693 19.94 -1.69 -40.46
CA VAL A 693 19.80 -0.95 -41.73
C VAL A 693 19.46 0.53 -41.50
N LEU A 694 18.70 0.87 -40.45
CA LEU A 694 18.28 2.25 -40.15
C LEU A 694 19.38 3.10 -39.46
N VAL A 695 20.38 2.46 -38.85
CA VAL A 695 21.48 3.12 -38.12
C VAL A 695 22.75 3.28 -38.99
N LYS A 696 22.74 2.74 -40.20
CA LYS A 696 23.73 3.04 -41.25
C LYS A 696 23.28 4.24 -42.06
#